data_AF-A0A9E3U5J5-F1
#
_entry.id   AF-A0A9E3U5J5-F1
#
_cell.length_a   1.000
_cell.length_b   1.000
_cell.length_c   1.000
_cell.angle_alpha   90.00
_cell.angle_beta   90.00
_cell.angle_gamma   90.00
#
_symmetry.space_group_name_H-M   'P 1'
#
loop_
_entity.id
_entity.type
_entity.pdbx_description
1 polymer ?
#
loop_
_entity_poly.entity_id
_entity_poly.type
_entity_poly.pdbx_seq_one_letter_code
_entity_poly.pdbx_strand_id
1 'polypeptide(L)'
;MLELHPRLILLSLALGACVAAAGCSDTPDAEADELDYELFASTRQLGDVDFAALESSDDAGTLAFGSEPPALAGVEIGQVLLAPASPKTPSGLLRVVTGIERNTTSALVVRTAAAPPQVAFKRLHARVRRAAEPNAPAAGFDVSDTSPLGFGGLLRPLVSVAKGKGEREQSYQIIVFDGDGDVATTNDQIAIDATLGGGFTYDLQVDVDWGAIDELPRVVTECLASLVKIIEGEKPSCAIADLVPEAKTTFRVDPFVTLDVTARGAASLAFEKEIEVGTVNLPPVPLGPLVFVPTVDVVAKIEGGASARFEVGARARANVESSVTISSKSAGSPQYSPPRLESYAVDARPPVVDLHASAKAKVGARLNVSLYGVVGPYATASGVAEISAAPLESPCWRLRFAIEADLGVRITSPRLPIIGYVTLADVRTPPLRPIDEEIASGTCVVPPDEPPKAPGSGPTTKAYQSPPFAPWAKDLGGLVDGAFSETGTFLLGGPTLVPTIDGRWTAAGPFALGVHKIDGDGALTWRSSLARPDGQVLRALRSVSTRDAGLMMLIAPPDVAAFVLAKTGQSGALAWARSYSAPNDCVSTASHLVRDARGYLVLGRCSGGEGWLVRVNERGDVVRARTIREAGAVRVEPIASAVSDGETVIAGQVSRPSELEWTFVTRLDGDDRPTASTAFHCPDRIAMQPTTLIPSDAGGVTVAGTANGPGFVARVRRDGSLGFARFPNLGLGVPADFVVSGVAELPTTGMIVAASTRNVSVGDPPSVVLAGLDSGGAPLWSRRYAIAAPAPRALAIPSLALTDDGGVLVTAIAGPENGREGDLFAMKVHAKDGHLGDGTVLTSTPAAVGDYACVMNERAFTPEVTDVAITSSPIALERR
;
A
#
# COMPACT_ATOMS: atom_id res chain seq x y z
N MET A 1 -24.08 -0.89 -64.89
CA MET A 1 -22.83 -0.32 -65.41
C MET A 1 -21.75 -0.54 -64.34
N LEU A 2 -20.67 -1.30 -64.52
CA LEU A 2 -20.35 -2.29 -65.56
C LEU A 2 -19.19 -3.21 -65.09
N GLU A 3 -19.31 -4.54 -64.97
CA GLU A 3 -20.49 -5.41 -64.73
C GLU A 3 -20.02 -6.81 -64.21
N LEU A 4 -21.00 -7.63 -63.80
CA LEU A 4 -21.02 -9.08 -63.47
C LEU A 4 -19.92 -10.10 -63.95
N HIS A 5 -19.30 -10.78 -62.98
CA HIS A 5 -19.45 -12.25 -62.71
C HIS A 5 -18.88 -13.31 -63.72
N PRO A 6 -18.99 -14.66 -63.52
CA PRO A 6 -17.82 -15.52 -63.22
C PRO A 6 -17.62 -16.71 -64.18
N ARG A 7 -16.63 -17.59 -63.93
CA ARG A 7 -16.63 -18.98 -64.48
C ARG A 7 -16.12 -20.06 -63.52
N LEU A 8 -16.74 -21.23 -63.68
CA LEU A 8 -16.60 -22.48 -62.95
C LEU A 8 -16.48 -23.63 -63.99
N ILE A 9 -16.12 -24.85 -63.57
CA ILE A 9 -16.21 -26.15 -64.31
C ILE A 9 -15.12 -26.34 -65.40
N LEU A 10 -14.22 -27.34 -65.38
CA LEU A 10 -14.45 -28.77 -65.73
C LEU A 10 -13.30 -29.71 -65.29
N LEU A 11 -13.67 -30.94 -64.88
CA LEU A 11 -13.17 -32.30 -65.25
C LEU A 11 -11.67 -32.58 -65.52
N SER A 12 -11.08 -33.76 -65.27
CA SER A 12 -11.42 -34.98 -64.47
C SER A 12 -10.38 -36.10 -64.69
N LEU A 13 -10.16 -36.98 -63.69
CA LEU A 13 -9.60 -38.35 -63.75
C LEU A 13 -8.20 -38.61 -64.38
N ALA A 14 -7.28 -39.17 -63.57
CA ALA A 14 -6.57 -40.42 -63.89
C ALA A 14 -5.99 -41.09 -62.62
N LEU A 15 -5.88 -42.42 -62.62
CA LEU A 15 -5.46 -43.29 -61.51
C LEU A 15 -3.96 -43.19 -61.13
N GLY A 16 -3.66 -43.48 -59.86
CA GLY A 16 -2.33 -43.90 -59.38
C GLY A 16 -2.41 -44.41 -57.93
N ALA A 17 -2.03 -45.66 -57.67
CA ALA A 17 -2.19 -46.32 -56.36
C ALA A 17 -0.89 -46.32 -55.52
N CYS A 18 -1.03 -46.66 -54.22
CA CYS A 18 0.02 -46.69 -53.17
C CYS A 18 0.50 -45.28 -52.77
N VAL A 19 0.76 -44.96 -51.48
CA VAL A 19 1.12 -45.80 -50.32
C VAL A 19 0.32 -45.39 -49.09
N ALA A 20 -0.14 -46.37 -48.30
CA ALA A 20 -0.56 -46.14 -46.92
C ALA A 20 0.70 -45.98 -46.04
N ALA A 21 1.14 -44.74 -45.83
CA ALA A 21 2.15 -44.41 -44.83
C ALA A 21 1.44 -43.96 -43.56
N ALA A 22 1.78 -44.56 -42.43
CA ALA A 22 1.25 -44.15 -41.13
C ALA A 22 1.60 -42.69 -40.87
N GLY A 23 0.62 -41.88 -40.50
CA GLY A 23 0.87 -40.57 -39.94
C GLY A 23 1.46 -40.74 -38.55
N CYS A 24 2.80 -40.78 -38.46
CA CYS A 24 3.48 -40.64 -37.18
C CYS A 24 3.14 -39.24 -36.63
N SER A 25 2.26 -39.20 -35.64
CA SER A 25 2.23 -38.08 -34.72
C SER A 25 3.51 -38.17 -33.90
N ASP A 26 4.49 -37.32 -34.22
CA ASP A 26 5.63 -37.07 -33.35
C ASP A 26 5.12 -36.35 -32.08
N THR A 27 4.45 -37.09 -31.20
CA THR A 27 4.49 -36.79 -29.78
C THR A 27 5.94 -36.92 -29.37
N PRO A 28 6.64 -35.84 -28.97
CA PRO A 28 8.01 -35.97 -28.50
C PRO A 28 8.01 -36.96 -27.34
N ASP A 29 8.85 -38.00 -27.45
CA ASP A 29 9.00 -38.98 -26.38
C ASP A 29 9.26 -38.23 -25.08
N ALA A 30 8.42 -38.49 -24.09
CA ALA A 30 8.66 -37.99 -22.75
C ALA A 30 9.92 -38.69 -22.23
N GLU A 31 11.05 -37.98 -22.25
CA GLU A 31 12.27 -38.43 -21.57
C GLU A 31 11.89 -38.90 -20.16
N ALA A 32 12.23 -40.15 -19.85
CA ALA A 32 11.88 -40.75 -18.58
C ALA A 32 12.52 -39.99 -17.42
N ASP A 33 11.86 -39.94 -16.27
CA ASP A 33 12.48 -39.37 -15.08
C ASP A 33 13.75 -40.14 -14.71
N GLU A 34 14.81 -39.43 -14.38
CA GLU A 34 16.12 -40.00 -14.07
C GLU A 34 16.35 -39.92 -12.56
N LEU A 35 16.75 -41.02 -11.94
CA LEU A 35 17.11 -41.08 -10.53
C LEU A 35 18.28 -42.04 -10.30
N ASP A 36 19.38 -41.51 -9.79
CA ASP A 36 20.51 -42.26 -9.25
C ASP A 36 20.90 -41.64 -7.90
N TYR A 37 21.11 -42.45 -6.87
CA TYR A 37 21.46 -41.93 -5.55
C TYR A 37 22.24 -42.92 -4.68
N GLU A 38 23.11 -42.37 -3.83
CA GLU A 38 23.82 -43.06 -2.76
C GLU A 38 23.49 -42.34 -1.44
N LEU A 39 22.99 -43.08 -0.45
CA LEU A 39 22.66 -42.53 0.87
C LEU A 39 23.86 -42.57 1.82
N PHE A 40 23.93 -41.62 2.75
CA PHE A 40 24.81 -41.78 3.91
C PHE A 40 24.36 -42.92 4.81
N ALA A 41 25.31 -43.55 5.52
CA ALA A 41 25.01 -44.61 6.49
C ALA A 41 24.15 -44.14 7.68
N SER A 42 24.10 -42.83 7.93
CA SER A 42 23.22 -42.16 8.90
C SER A 42 21.78 -41.97 8.41
N THR A 43 21.50 -42.27 7.14
CA THR A 43 20.17 -42.13 6.54
C THR A 43 19.42 -43.45 6.58
N ARG A 44 18.19 -43.42 7.09
CA ARG A 44 17.24 -44.55 7.09
C ARG A 44 16.16 -44.28 6.06
N GLN A 45 16.18 -45.03 4.97
CA GLN A 45 15.09 -45.03 3.99
C GLN A 45 13.98 -45.95 4.49
N LEU A 46 12.77 -45.41 4.64
CA LEU A 46 11.57 -46.16 5.03
C LEU A 46 10.90 -46.74 3.78
N GLY A 47 10.67 -48.05 3.77
CA GLY A 47 9.91 -48.75 2.74
C GLY A 47 8.46 -49.01 3.16
N ASP A 48 7.71 -49.70 2.29
CA ASP A 48 6.29 -50.00 2.50
C ASP A 48 6.01 -50.74 3.82
N VAL A 49 6.93 -51.61 4.24
CA VAL A 49 6.83 -52.37 5.50
C VAL A 49 6.97 -51.45 6.72
N ASP A 50 7.86 -50.47 6.66
CA ASP A 50 8.06 -49.51 7.76
C ASP A 50 6.88 -48.52 7.84
N PHE A 51 6.32 -48.13 6.69
CA PHE A 51 5.10 -47.33 6.61
C PHE A 51 3.84 -48.05 7.11
N ALA A 52 3.75 -49.37 6.94
CA ALA A 52 2.66 -50.16 7.51
C ALA A 52 2.64 -50.10 9.05
N ALA A 53 3.80 -49.87 9.69
CA ALA A 53 3.92 -49.68 11.14
C ALA A 53 3.70 -48.23 11.59
N LEU A 54 3.81 -47.23 10.70
CA LEU A 54 3.55 -45.82 11.02
C LEU A 54 2.07 -45.62 11.32
N GLU A 55 1.71 -45.33 12.57
CA GLU A 55 0.33 -45.07 13.00
C GLU A 55 -0.09 -43.64 12.68
N SER A 56 0.74 -42.64 13.01
CA SER A 56 0.48 -41.23 12.75
C SER A 56 1.76 -40.43 12.46
N SER A 57 1.62 -39.40 11.62
CA SER A 57 2.57 -38.30 11.46
C SER A 57 1.83 -37.00 11.76
N ASP A 58 2.43 -36.10 12.53
CA ASP A 58 1.92 -34.73 12.73
C ASP A 58 2.80 -33.67 12.03
N ASP A 59 2.26 -32.46 11.87
CA ASP A 59 2.98 -31.33 11.26
C ASP A 59 4.20 -30.90 12.09
N ALA A 60 4.12 -31.03 13.42
CA ALA A 60 5.20 -30.72 14.36
C ALA A 60 6.42 -31.66 14.20
N GLY A 61 6.26 -32.79 13.51
CA GLY A 61 7.33 -33.74 13.21
C GLY A 61 7.40 -34.95 14.13
N THR A 62 6.34 -35.24 14.86
CA THR A 62 6.19 -36.48 15.61
C THR A 62 5.71 -37.59 14.68
N LEU A 63 6.49 -38.66 14.58
CA LEU A 63 6.14 -39.92 13.91
C LEU A 63 5.90 -40.97 15.01
N ALA A 64 4.71 -41.54 15.06
CA ALA A 64 4.37 -42.63 15.98
C ALA A 64 4.20 -43.95 15.22
N PHE A 65 4.90 -44.98 15.65
CA PHE A 65 4.86 -46.32 15.07
C PHE A 65 4.34 -47.32 16.11
N GLY A 66 3.36 -48.15 15.73
CA GLY A 66 2.76 -49.15 16.62
C GLY A 66 3.73 -50.27 17.02
N SER A 67 4.76 -50.49 16.19
CA SER A 67 5.91 -51.36 16.47
C SER A 67 7.16 -50.75 15.82
N GLU A 68 8.31 -50.77 16.50
CA GLU A 68 9.61 -50.34 15.94
C GLU A 68 9.90 -51.08 14.62
N PRO A 69 9.87 -50.37 13.46
CA PRO A 69 10.00 -51.03 12.16
C PRO A 69 11.47 -51.35 11.84
N PRO A 70 11.75 -52.35 10.98
CA PRO A 70 13.11 -52.83 10.73
C PRO A 70 14.11 -51.74 10.29
N ALA A 71 13.69 -50.77 9.46
CA ALA A 71 14.57 -49.67 9.04
C ALA A 71 14.92 -48.68 10.17
N LEU A 72 14.20 -48.71 11.29
CA LEU A 72 14.45 -47.88 12.48
C LEU A 72 15.05 -48.65 13.65
N ALA A 73 15.36 -49.95 13.48
CA ALA A 73 16.05 -50.73 14.50
C ALA A 73 17.42 -50.10 14.83
N GLY A 74 17.58 -49.57 16.04
CA GLY A 74 18.78 -48.80 16.42
C GLY A 74 18.85 -47.41 15.79
N VAL A 75 17.70 -46.77 15.49
CA VAL A 75 17.67 -45.34 15.17
C VAL A 75 18.14 -44.52 16.38
N GLU A 76 18.92 -43.47 16.10
CA GLU A 76 19.55 -42.55 17.05
C GLU A 76 19.25 -41.09 16.69
N ILE A 77 19.38 -40.19 17.66
CA ILE A 77 19.27 -38.73 17.43
C ILE A 77 20.39 -38.28 16.48
N GLY A 78 20.05 -37.46 15.50
CA GLY A 78 20.93 -37.02 14.42
C GLY A 78 20.89 -37.89 13.15
N GLN A 79 20.31 -39.11 13.20
CA GLN A 79 20.04 -39.87 11.97
C GLN A 79 18.96 -39.18 11.11
N VAL A 80 18.99 -39.40 9.80
CA VAL A 80 18.06 -38.78 8.85
C VAL A 80 17.05 -39.83 8.37
N LEU A 81 15.76 -39.51 8.47
CA LEU A 81 14.67 -40.33 7.94
C LEU A 81 14.28 -39.83 6.56
N LEU A 82 14.27 -40.75 5.60
CA LEU A 82 13.95 -40.52 4.20
C LEU A 82 12.77 -41.42 3.81
N ALA A 83 11.70 -40.86 3.25
CA ALA A 83 10.53 -41.66 2.88
C ALA A 83 9.73 -41.06 1.71
N PRO A 84 9.22 -41.90 0.78
CA PRO A 84 8.31 -41.47 -0.29
C PRO A 84 6.96 -40.95 0.22
N ALA A 85 6.16 -40.42 -0.70
CA ALA A 85 4.79 -39.97 -0.42
C ALA A 85 3.89 -41.15 0.01
N SER A 86 3.07 -40.93 1.04
CA SER A 86 2.08 -41.90 1.52
C SER A 86 0.80 -41.19 1.96
N PRO A 87 -0.33 -41.89 2.19
CA PRO A 87 -1.55 -41.29 2.75
C PRO A 87 -1.35 -40.61 4.12
N LYS A 88 -0.31 -40.98 4.88
CA LYS A 88 0.04 -40.37 6.18
C LYS A 88 1.12 -39.29 6.06
N THR A 89 1.83 -39.26 4.93
CA THR A 89 2.95 -38.35 4.64
C THR A 89 2.85 -37.91 3.17
N PRO A 90 1.82 -37.13 2.78
CA PRO A 90 1.51 -36.85 1.37
C PRO A 90 2.64 -36.11 0.64
N SER A 91 3.44 -35.32 1.37
CA SER A 91 4.63 -34.63 0.87
C SER A 91 5.93 -35.45 0.99
N GLY A 92 5.86 -36.73 1.38
CA GLY A 92 7.01 -37.55 1.77
C GLY A 92 7.61 -37.15 3.13
N LEU A 93 8.78 -37.69 3.44
CA LEU A 93 9.60 -37.31 4.60
C LEU A 93 11.08 -37.16 4.20
N LEU A 94 11.67 -36.04 4.62
CA LEU A 94 13.12 -35.88 4.74
C LEU A 94 13.38 -35.10 6.04
N ARG A 95 13.62 -35.83 7.14
CA ARG A 95 13.62 -35.24 8.49
C ARG A 95 14.74 -35.82 9.35
N VAL A 96 15.47 -34.97 10.08
CA VAL A 96 16.49 -35.38 11.06
C VAL A 96 15.82 -35.72 12.39
N VAL A 97 16.24 -36.82 13.02
CA VAL A 97 15.73 -37.25 14.33
C VAL A 97 16.26 -36.34 15.43
N THR A 98 15.36 -35.71 16.17
CA THR A 98 15.66 -34.80 17.29
C THR A 98 15.30 -35.38 18.65
N GLY A 99 14.48 -36.43 18.71
CA GLY A 99 14.14 -37.14 19.94
C GLY A 99 13.55 -38.51 19.67
N ILE A 100 13.74 -39.45 20.59
CA ILE A 100 13.24 -40.83 20.48
C ILE A 100 12.66 -41.28 21.81
N GLU A 101 11.44 -41.81 21.78
CA GLU A 101 10.76 -42.41 22.92
C GLU A 101 10.37 -43.85 22.54
N ARG A 102 10.95 -44.84 23.21
CA ARG A 102 10.63 -46.27 23.04
C ARG A 102 9.78 -46.73 24.21
N ASN A 103 8.57 -47.23 23.94
CA ASN A 103 7.67 -47.73 24.98
C ASN A 103 7.88 -49.24 25.23
N THR A 104 7.46 -49.73 26.40
CA THR A 104 7.59 -51.15 26.80
C THR A 104 6.76 -52.10 25.93
N THR A 105 5.83 -51.57 25.13
CA THR A 105 4.97 -52.30 24.18
C THR A 105 5.55 -52.39 22.76
N SER A 106 6.85 -52.15 22.59
CA SER A 106 7.55 -52.08 21.29
C SER A 106 7.13 -50.92 20.36
N ALA A 107 6.25 -50.03 20.81
CA ALA A 107 5.91 -48.80 20.09
C ALA A 107 7.07 -47.79 20.11
N LEU A 108 7.27 -47.10 18.99
CA LEU A 108 8.35 -46.12 18.80
C LEU A 108 7.75 -44.76 18.45
N VAL A 109 8.09 -43.72 19.20
CA VAL A 109 7.78 -42.34 18.84
C VAL A 109 9.08 -41.60 18.53
N VAL A 110 9.14 -40.98 17.36
CA VAL A 110 10.29 -40.24 16.87
C VAL A 110 9.91 -38.79 16.64
N ARG A 111 10.59 -37.86 17.31
CA ARG A 111 10.47 -36.42 17.08
C ARG A 111 11.50 -36.01 16.03
N THR A 112 11.12 -35.17 15.08
CA THR A 112 11.96 -34.86 13.91
C THR A 112 11.85 -33.41 13.42
N ALA A 113 12.96 -32.85 12.92
CA ALA A 113 13.00 -31.55 12.25
C ALA A 113 13.27 -31.74 10.74
N ALA A 114 12.96 -30.74 9.90
CA ALA A 114 13.27 -30.84 8.46
C ALA A 114 14.78 -31.03 8.23
N ALA A 115 15.17 -31.96 7.36
CA ALA A 115 16.55 -32.17 6.95
C ALA A 115 16.80 -31.59 5.55
N PRO A 116 17.92 -30.90 5.31
CA PRO A 116 18.34 -30.52 3.97
C PRO A 116 18.80 -31.77 3.18
N PRO A 117 18.54 -31.90 1.86
CA PRO A 117 18.93 -33.08 1.07
C PRO A 117 20.40 -33.47 1.20
N GLN A 118 21.26 -32.46 1.36
CA GLN A 118 22.70 -32.60 1.52
C GLN A 118 23.09 -33.55 2.66
N VAL A 119 22.33 -33.66 3.76
CA VAL A 119 22.66 -34.57 4.87
C VAL A 119 22.13 -36.00 4.71
N ALA A 120 21.28 -36.24 3.71
CA ALA A 120 20.74 -37.58 3.41
C ALA A 120 21.53 -38.32 2.33
N PHE A 121 21.90 -37.59 1.27
CA PHE A 121 22.49 -38.13 0.05
C PHE A 121 23.99 -37.82 -0.04
N LYS A 122 24.81 -38.87 -0.19
CA LYS A 122 26.23 -38.79 -0.53
C LYS A 122 26.42 -38.47 -2.02
N ARG A 123 25.62 -39.12 -2.86
CA ARG A 123 25.41 -38.74 -4.27
C ARG A 123 23.92 -38.69 -4.55
N LEU A 124 23.49 -37.71 -5.33
CA LEU A 124 22.15 -37.65 -5.90
C LEU A 124 22.24 -37.08 -7.31
N HIS A 125 21.56 -37.74 -8.25
CA HIS A 125 21.15 -37.18 -9.52
C HIS A 125 19.65 -37.47 -9.66
N ALA A 126 18.85 -36.41 -9.76
CA ALA A 126 17.40 -36.51 -9.92
C ALA A 126 16.94 -35.53 -11.00
N ARG A 127 16.28 -36.03 -12.04
CA ARG A 127 15.68 -35.20 -13.10
C ARG A 127 14.20 -35.52 -13.25
N VAL A 128 13.37 -34.48 -13.13
CA VAL A 128 11.91 -34.55 -13.25
C VAL A 128 11.46 -33.59 -14.34
N ARG A 129 10.77 -34.12 -15.36
CA ARG A 129 10.18 -33.33 -16.44
C ARG A 129 8.67 -33.49 -16.46
N ARG A 130 7.93 -32.39 -16.34
CA ARG A 130 6.45 -32.41 -16.28
C ARG A 130 5.84 -31.22 -17.03
N ALA A 131 4.66 -31.44 -17.58
CA ALA A 131 3.74 -30.37 -17.94
C ALA A 131 2.69 -30.24 -16.83
N ALA A 132 2.45 -29.02 -16.36
CA ALA A 132 1.42 -28.71 -15.38
C ALA A 132 0.43 -27.70 -15.94
N GLU A 133 -0.84 -28.08 -15.96
CA GLU A 133 -1.98 -27.21 -16.26
C GLU A 133 -2.67 -26.85 -14.93
N PRO A 134 -2.58 -25.59 -14.45
CA PRO A 134 -3.20 -25.15 -13.20
C PRO A 134 -4.70 -25.42 -13.11
N ASN A 135 -5.37 -25.40 -14.27
CA ASN A 135 -6.81 -25.58 -14.40
C ASN A 135 -7.22 -27.06 -14.61
N ALA A 136 -6.38 -28.03 -14.21
CA ALA A 136 -6.70 -29.46 -14.28
C ALA A 136 -7.77 -29.86 -13.22
N PRO A 137 -8.71 -30.80 -13.49
CA PRO A 137 -9.82 -31.08 -12.57
C PRO A 137 -9.43 -31.69 -11.22
N ALA A 138 -8.18 -32.15 -11.08
CA ALA A 138 -7.62 -32.72 -9.86
C ALA A 138 -6.78 -31.70 -9.06
N ALA A 139 -6.58 -30.48 -9.58
CA ALA A 139 -5.85 -29.43 -8.90
C ALA A 139 -6.80 -28.70 -7.94
N GLY A 140 -6.53 -28.81 -6.64
CA GLY A 140 -7.30 -28.08 -5.64
C GLY A 140 -6.91 -26.61 -5.68
N PHE A 141 -7.83 -25.74 -6.11
CA PHE A 141 -7.70 -24.30 -5.88
C PHE A 141 -8.06 -24.01 -4.43
N ASP A 142 -7.05 -23.86 -3.59
CA ASP A 142 -7.24 -23.28 -2.27
C ASP A 142 -7.30 -21.76 -2.48
N VAL A 143 -8.50 -21.20 -2.36
CA VAL A 143 -8.63 -19.74 -2.25
C VAL A 143 -7.82 -19.40 -1.01
N SER A 144 -6.76 -18.59 -1.17
CA SER A 144 -5.97 -18.12 -0.03
C SER A 144 -6.93 -17.60 1.02
N ASP A 145 -6.65 -17.85 2.31
CA ASP A 145 -7.47 -17.45 3.46
C ASP A 145 -7.47 -15.92 3.62
N THR A 146 -8.07 -15.30 2.62
CA THR A 146 -8.65 -13.98 2.57
C THR A 146 -9.92 -14.02 3.40
N SER A 147 -9.77 -14.44 4.67
CA SER A 147 -10.55 -13.96 5.80
C SER A 147 -10.94 -12.52 5.48
N PRO A 148 -12.23 -12.25 5.17
CA PRO A 148 -12.62 -11.20 4.23
C PRO A 148 -12.01 -9.89 4.68
N LEU A 149 -10.89 -9.53 4.03
CA LEU A 149 -10.01 -8.44 4.46
C LEU A 149 -10.86 -7.20 4.37
N GLY A 150 -11.26 -6.68 5.54
CA GLY A 150 -12.56 -6.06 5.73
C GLY A 150 -13.07 -5.30 4.51
N PHE A 151 -14.32 -5.57 4.13
CA PHE A 151 -15.10 -4.97 3.03
C PHE A 151 -14.97 -5.67 1.66
N GLY A 152 -16.01 -6.46 1.36
CA GLY A 152 -16.63 -6.49 0.03
C GLY A 152 -16.00 -7.33 -1.08
N GLY A 153 -14.75 -7.77 -0.95
CA GLY A 153 -14.00 -8.52 -1.98
C GLY A 153 -14.58 -9.89 -2.36
N LEU A 154 -15.73 -9.93 -3.04
CA LEU A 154 -16.33 -11.13 -3.60
C LEU A 154 -15.54 -11.61 -4.82
N LEU A 155 -14.46 -12.35 -4.59
CA LEU A 155 -13.83 -13.18 -5.64
C LEU A 155 -14.87 -14.19 -6.14
N ARG A 156 -15.46 -13.90 -7.30
CA ARG A 156 -16.38 -14.80 -8.02
C ARG A 156 -15.62 -15.48 -9.16
N PRO A 157 -15.03 -16.68 -8.94
CA PRO A 157 -14.41 -17.43 -10.02
C PRO A 157 -15.49 -17.87 -11.02
N LEU A 158 -15.45 -17.33 -12.24
CA LEU A 158 -16.25 -17.83 -13.36
C LEU A 158 -15.38 -18.73 -14.23
N VAL A 159 -15.60 -20.05 -14.13
CA VAL A 159 -14.88 -21.04 -14.95
C VAL A 159 -15.49 -21.06 -16.35
N SER A 160 -14.69 -20.88 -17.40
CA SER A 160 -15.09 -21.16 -18.78
C SER A 160 -14.09 -22.13 -19.42
N VAL A 161 -14.57 -23.08 -20.23
CA VAL A 161 -13.72 -24.14 -20.81
C VAL A 161 -13.82 -24.12 -22.33
N ALA A 162 -12.79 -23.59 -22.98
CA ALA A 162 -12.50 -23.84 -24.39
C ALA A 162 -11.67 -25.13 -24.56
N LYS A 163 -11.48 -25.59 -25.81
CA LYS A 163 -10.99 -26.94 -26.14
C LYS A 163 -9.59 -26.90 -26.77
N GLY A 164 -8.56 -26.84 -25.94
CA GLY A 164 -7.17 -27.00 -26.39
C GLY A 164 -6.17 -27.00 -25.24
N LYS A 165 -4.92 -27.42 -25.53
CA LYS A 165 -3.78 -27.19 -24.63
C LYS A 165 -3.67 -25.68 -24.39
N GLY A 166 -3.84 -25.25 -23.14
CA GLY A 166 -3.72 -23.86 -22.73
C GLY A 166 -4.93 -22.95 -22.96
N GLU A 167 -6.08 -23.47 -23.42
CA GLU A 167 -7.30 -22.68 -23.62
C GLU A 167 -8.22 -22.58 -22.39
N ARG A 168 -7.80 -23.09 -21.22
CA ARG A 168 -8.56 -22.92 -19.97
C ARG A 168 -8.29 -21.55 -19.38
N GLU A 169 -9.22 -20.64 -19.60
CA GLU A 169 -9.26 -19.27 -19.08
C GLU A 169 -10.20 -19.19 -17.86
N GLN A 170 -9.68 -18.65 -16.75
CA GLN A 170 -10.40 -18.44 -15.50
C GLN A 170 -10.66 -16.95 -15.30
N SER A 171 -11.93 -16.54 -15.23
CA SER A 171 -12.30 -15.14 -14.98
C SER A 171 -12.46 -14.84 -13.50
N TYR A 172 -12.00 -13.66 -13.10
CA TYR A 172 -12.04 -13.08 -11.77
C TYR A 172 -12.60 -11.66 -11.87
N GLN A 173 -13.61 -11.35 -11.08
CA GLN A 173 -13.98 -9.97 -10.77
C GLN A 173 -13.34 -9.62 -9.43
N ILE A 174 -12.47 -8.61 -9.42
CA ILE A 174 -11.70 -8.14 -8.27
C ILE A 174 -12.15 -6.72 -7.98
N ILE A 175 -13.00 -6.53 -6.97
CA ILE A 175 -13.31 -5.20 -6.43
C ILE A 175 -12.12 -4.82 -5.53
N VAL A 176 -11.21 -3.99 -6.07
CA VAL A 176 -10.01 -3.50 -5.38
C VAL A 176 -10.40 -2.51 -4.28
N PHE A 177 -11.47 -1.75 -4.55
CA PHE A 177 -12.00 -0.72 -3.70
C PHE A 177 -13.51 -0.55 -3.92
N ASP A 178 -14.22 -0.26 -2.84
CA ASP A 178 -15.66 0.03 -2.76
C ASP A 178 -15.85 1.10 -1.66
N GLY A 179 -16.46 2.22 -2.01
CA GLY A 179 -16.46 3.44 -1.19
C GLY A 179 -17.50 3.47 -0.07
N ASP A 180 -18.70 2.96 -0.35
CA ASP A 180 -19.79 2.79 0.62
C ASP A 180 -20.04 1.32 1.02
N GLY A 181 -19.51 0.35 0.28
CA GLY A 181 -19.69 -1.07 0.55
C GLY A 181 -20.93 -1.69 -0.11
N ASP A 182 -21.60 -0.96 -1.00
CA ASP A 182 -22.61 -1.51 -1.90
C ASP A 182 -21.97 -1.94 -3.23
N VAL A 183 -21.86 -3.24 -3.45
CA VAL A 183 -21.30 -3.78 -4.71
C VAL A 183 -22.11 -3.40 -5.96
N ALA A 184 -23.30 -2.79 -5.83
CA ALA A 184 -24.08 -2.25 -6.95
C ALA A 184 -23.63 -0.85 -7.42
N THR A 185 -22.98 -0.03 -6.59
CA THR A 185 -22.58 1.36 -6.90
C THR A 185 -21.22 1.41 -7.60
N THR A 186 -21.21 1.20 -8.93
CA THR A 186 -19.93 1.15 -9.69
C THR A 186 -19.17 2.49 -9.81
N ASN A 187 -19.71 3.60 -9.29
CA ASN A 187 -19.13 4.94 -9.46
C ASN A 187 -18.07 5.27 -8.39
N ASP A 188 -18.13 4.64 -7.21
CA ASP A 188 -17.16 4.74 -6.13
C ASP A 188 -16.36 3.43 -5.93
N GLN A 189 -16.37 2.57 -6.93
CA GLN A 189 -15.58 1.34 -6.98
C GLN A 189 -14.34 1.48 -7.88
N ILE A 190 -13.31 0.71 -7.56
CA ILE A 190 -12.23 0.35 -8.48
C ILE A 190 -12.36 -1.16 -8.68
N ALA A 191 -12.82 -1.58 -9.85
CA ALA A 191 -13.05 -2.97 -10.19
C ALA A 191 -12.15 -3.41 -11.34
N ILE A 192 -11.64 -4.63 -11.24
CA ILE A 192 -10.82 -5.27 -12.26
C ILE A 192 -11.46 -6.59 -12.65
N ASP A 193 -11.80 -6.70 -13.92
CA ASP A 193 -12.22 -7.94 -14.55
C ASP A 193 -10.97 -8.54 -15.22
N ALA A 194 -10.40 -9.56 -14.60
CA ALA A 194 -9.20 -10.24 -15.05
C ALA A 194 -9.52 -11.67 -15.46
N THR A 195 -9.09 -12.08 -16.65
CA THR A 195 -9.20 -13.46 -17.13
C THR A 195 -7.79 -14.01 -17.34
N LEU A 196 -7.49 -15.09 -16.62
CA LEU A 196 -6.16 -15.71 -16.56
C LEU A 196 -6.23 -17.12 -17.14
N GLY A 197 -5.48 -17.36 -18.21
CA GLY A 197 -5.19 -18.68 -18.74
C GLY A 197 -3.69 -18.93 -18.72
N GLY A 198 -3.27 -20.17 -18.61
CA GLY A 198 -1.84 -20.46 -18.59
C GLY A 198 -1.49 -21.86 -18.15
N GLY A 199 -0.19 -22.12 -18.11
CA GLY A 199 0.43 -23.36 -17.67
C GLY A 199 1.90 -23.36 -17.99
N PHE A 200 2.60 -24.42 -17.61
CA PHE A 200 4.05 -24.48 -17.71
C PHE A 200 4.51 -25.90 -17.99
N THR A 201 5.53 -26.03 -18.83
CA THR A 201 6.40 -27.20 -18.81
C THR A 201 7.61 -26.87 -17.96
N TYR A 202 8.03 -27.78 -17.08
CA TYR A 202 9.26 -27.63 -16.31
C TYR A 202 10.13 -28.88 -16.39
N ASP A 203 11.44 -28.64 -16.35
CA ASP A 203 12.51 -29.65 -16.24
C ASP A 203 13.39 -29.24 -15.06
N LEU A 204 13.33 -30.04 -13.99
CA LEU A 204 14.06 -29.84 -12.75
C LEU A 204 15.11 -30.94 -12.60
N GLN A 205 16.38 -30.57 -12.68
CA GLN A 205 17.51 -31.42 -12.37
C GLN A 205 18.14 -30.99 -11.03
N VAL A 206 18.37 -31.94 -10.14
CA VAL A 206 19.07 -31.78 -8.86
C VAL A 206 20.24 -32.76 -8.83
N ASP A 207 21.46 -32.21 -8.79
CA ASP A 207 22.70 -32.96 -8.56
C ASP A 207 23.24 -32.61 -7.16
N VAL A 208 23.63 -33.62 -6.38
CA VAL A 208 24.39 -33.46 -5.14
C VAL A 208 25.57 -34.42 -5.19
N ASP A 209 26.79 -33.91 -5.03
CA ASP A 209 28.00 -34.72 -4.92
C ASP A 209 28.90 -34.21 -3.78
N TRP A 210 29.18 -35.10 -2.84
CA TRP A 210 30.13 -34.87 -1.75
C TRP A 210 31.56 -35.32 -2.11
N GLY A 211 31.76 -35.98 -3.25
CA GLY A 211 33.04 -36.53 -3.67
C GLY A 211 33.51 -37.64 -2.74
N ALA A 212 34.78 -37.59 -2.35
CA ALA A 212 35.44 -38.62 -1.53
C ALA A 212 35.17 -38.51 -0.01
N ILE A 213 34.06 -37.89 0.42
CA ILE A 213 33.72 -37.75 1.84
C ILE A 213 32.77 -38.88 2.25
N ASP A 214 33.33 -39.95 2.80
CA ASP A 214 32.58 -41.13 3.24
C ASP A 214 32.00 -41.00 4.68
N GLU A 215 32.65 -40.24 5.57
CA GLU A 215 32.31 -40.16 7.01
C GLU A 215 31.77 -38.79 7.47
N LEU A 216 30.85 -38.24 6.68
CA LEU A 216 30.13 -37.02 7.00
C LEU A 216 29.40 -36.97 8.37
N PRO A 217 28.86 -38.07 8.92
CA PRO A 217 28.07 -38.03 10.14
C PRO A 217 28.77 -37.39 11.33
N ARG A 218 30.07 -37.59 11.56
CA ARG A 218 30.71 -37.04 12.77
C ARG A 218 30.81 -35.53 12.73
N VAL A 219 31.29 -34.95 11.63
CA VAL A 219 31.48 -33.49 11.50
C VAL A 219 30.13 -32.76 11.45
N VAL A 220 29.14 -33.30 10.72
CA VAL A 220 27.80 -32.70 10.66
C VAL A 220 27.02 -32.92 11.96
N THR A 221 27.15 -34.04 12.65
CA THR A 221 26.47 -34.24 13.96
C THR A 221 27.09 -33.38 15.05
N GLU A 222 28.43 -33.25 15.10
CA GLU A 222 29.10 -32.30 16.02
C GLU A 222 28.67 -30.85 15.72
N CYS A 223 28.51 -30.49 14.44
CA CYS A 223 28.01 -29.17 14.04
C CYS A 223 26.52 -28.97 14.37
N LEU A 224 25.63 -29.90 14.02
CA LEU A 224 24.19 -29.85 14.32
C LEU A 224 23.92 -29.84 15.83
N ALA A 225 24.67 -30.61 16.62
CA ALA A 225 24.62 -30.56 18.07
C ALA A 225 25.05 -29.18 18.61
N SER A 226 26.01 -28.51 17.95
CA SER A 226 26.38 -27.12 18.29
C SER A 226 25.33 -26.10 17.82
N LEU A 227 24.56 -26.36 16.76
CA LEU A 227 23.48 -25.48 16.28
C LEU A 227 22.30 -25.44 17.28
N VAL A 228 22.01 -26.52 18.00
CA VAL A 228 21.02 -26.52 19.10
C VAL A 228 21.41 -25.49 20.16
N LYS A 229 22.71 -25.33 20.44
CA LYS A 229 23.23 -24.36 21.41
C LYS A 229 23.18 -22.90 20.96
N ILE A 230 22.87 -22.60 19.70
CA ILE A 230 22.57 -21.22 19.28
C ILE A 230 21.32 -20.70 19.99
N ILE A 231 20.36 -21.59 20.28
CA ILE A 231 19.16 -21.28 21.07
C ILE A 231 19.55 -20.91 22.52
N GLU A 232 20.69 -21.44 22.99
CA GLU A 232 21.30 -21.17 24.31
C GLU A 232 22.33 -20.01 24.27
N GLY A 233 22.58 -19.41 23.11
CA GLY A 233 23.47 -18.27 22.91
C GLY A 233 24.94 -18.60 22.59
N GLU A 234 25.32 -19.87 22.43
CA GLU A 234 26.68 -20.26 22.02
C GLU A 234 26.89 -20.16 20.50
N LYS A 235 28.14 -19.93 20.06
CA LYS A 235 28.50 -19.98 18.64
C LYS A 235 28.78 -21.43 18.20
N PRO A 236 28.37 -21.83 16.98
CA PRO A 236 28.62 -23.18 16.49
C PRO A 236 30.11 -23.44 16.28
N SER A 237 30.54 -24.70 16.37
CA SER A 237 31.95 -25.14 16.29
C SER A 237 32.50 -25.23 14.85
N CYS A 238 31.67 -24.87 13.87
CA CYS A 238 31.80 -25.16 12.44
C CYS A 238 31.45 -23.90 11.62
N ALA A 239 32.16 -23.65 10.52
CA ALA A 239 31.70 -22.69 9.53
C ALA A 239 30.70 -23.37 8.58
N ILE A 240 29.54 -22.75 8.35
CA ILE A 240 28.47 -23.32 7.50
C ILE A 240 28.97 -23.62 6.07
N ALA A 241 29.93 -22.84 5.57
CA ALA A 241 30.53 -23.03 4.25
C ALA A 241 31.30 -24.36 4.10
N ASP A 242 31.86 -24.90 5.19
CA ASP A 242 32.63 -26.16 5.16
C ASP A 242 31.72 -27.40 5.09
N LEU A 243 30.40 -27.22 5.18
CA LEU A 243 29.38 -28.27 5.20
C LEU A 243 28.49 -28.27 3.96
N VAL A 244 28.95 -27.69 2.85
CA VAL A 244 28.18 -27.64 1.61
C VAL A 244 28.81 -28.57 0.54
N PRO A 245 28.09 -29.60 0.06
CA PRO A 245 28.51 -30.42 -1.08
C PRO A 245 28.61 -29.55 -2.35
N GLU A 246 29.06 -30.12 -3.46
CA GLU A 246 28.62 -29.56 -4.73
C GLU A 246 27.14 -29.91 -4.91
N ALA A 247 26.27 -28.92 -4.75
CA ALA A 247 24.85 -29.04 -4.99
C ALA A 247 24.55 -28.16 -6.20
N LYS A 248 24.16 -28.78 -7.31
CA LYS A 248 23.77 -28.12 -8.54
C LYS A 248 22.29 -28.35 -8.77
N THR A 249 21.56 -27.31 -9.16
CA THR A 249 20.15 -27.39 -9.49
C THR A 249 19.89 -26.61 -10.76
N THR A 250 19.45 -27.31 -11.80
CA THR A 250 19.01 -26.71 -13.06
C THR A 250 17.50 -26.73 -13.10
N PHE A 251 16.87 -25.58 -13.27
CA PHE A 251 15.43 -25.45 -13.37
C PHE A 251 15.10 -24.66 -14.64
N ARG A 252 14.57 -25.37 -15.63
CA ARG A 252 14.03 -24.80 -16.87
C ARG A 252 12.51 -24.76 -16.76
N VAL A 253 11.91 -23.64 -17.12
CA VAL A 253 10.45 -23.47 -17.18
C VAL A 253 10.09 -22.76 -18.47
N ASP A 254 9.15 -23.35 -19.18
CA ASP A 254 8.55 -22.85 -20.41
C ASP A 254 7.08 -22.46 -20.10
N PRO A 255 6.80 -21.31 -19.45
CA PRO A 255 5.45 -20.84 -19.19
C PRO A 255 4.77 -20.29 -20.46
N PHE A 256 3.49 -20.65 -20.63
CA PHE A 256 2.57 -19.93 -21.52
C PHE A 256 1.54 -19.19 -20.67
N VAL A 257 1.25 -17.94 -21.02
CA VAL A 257 0.34 -17.06 -20.27
C VAL A 257 -0.63 -16.38 -21.23
N THR A 258 -1.92 -16.42 -20.89
CA THR A 258 -2.97 -15.59 -21.46
C THR A 258 -3.56 -14.70 -20.37
N LEU A 259 -3.60 -13.41 -20.63
CA LEU A 259 -4.00 -12.38 -19.68
C LEU A 259 -4.96 -11.42 -20.38
N ASP A 260 -6.22 -11.36 -19.98
CA ASP A 260 -7.16 -10.30 -20.39
C ASP A 260 -7.55 -9.51 -19.15
N VAL A 261 -7.11 -8.25 -19.06
CA VAL A 261 -7.38 -7.38 -17.90
C VAL A 261 -8.14 -6.17 -18.36
N THR A 262 -9.29 -5.92 -17.71
CA THR A 262 -10.04 -4.67 -17.82
C THR A 262 -10.09 -4.01 -16.45
N ALA A 263 -9.49 -2.84 -16.29
CA ALA A 263 -9.57 -2.03 -15.09
C ALA A 263 -10.55 -0.87 -15.31
N ARG A 264 -11.47 -0.68 -14.37
CA ARG A 264 -12.49 0.37 -14.40
C ARG A 264 -12.68 0.98 -13.01
N GLY A 265 -12.96 2.28 -12.96
CA GLY A 265 -13.34 2.95 -11.73
C GLY A 265 -13.13 4.45 -11.78
N ALA A 266 -13.36 5.10 -10.64
CA ALA A 266 -12.91 6.46 -10.38
C ALA A 266 -12.05 6.46 -9.11
N ALA A 267 -10.88 7.07 -9.18
CA ALA A 267 -9.97 7.18 -8.05
C ALA A 267 -9.31 8.54 -8.12
N SER A 268 -9.61 9.46 -7.19
CA SER A 268 -9.05 10.81 -7.15
C SER A 268 -7.59 10.88 -6.65
N LEU A 269 -7.08 9.75 -6.12
CA LEU A 269 -5.78 9.64 -5.48
C LEU A 269 -5.02 8.44 -6.03
N ALA A 270 -3.69 8.56 -6.06
CA ALA A 270 -2.82 7.44 -6.41
C ALA A 270 -2.92 6.32 -5.37
N PHE A 271 -3.20 5.11 -5.84
CA PHE A 271 -3.39 3.89 -5.09
C PHE A 271 -2.46 2.75 -5.53
N GLU A 272 -2.22 1.83 -4.61
CA GLU A 272 -1.37 0.65 -4.81
C GLU A 272 -1.88 -0.48 -3.92
N LYS A 273 -2.24 -1.61 -4.51
CA LYS A 273 -2.79 -2.79 -3.83
C LYS A 273 -2.17 -4.07 -4.39
N GLU A 274 -1.59 -4.88 -3.51
CA GLU A 274 -1.16 -6.25 -3.81
C GLU A 274 -2.23 -7.22 -3.30
N ILE A 275 -2.52 -8.26 -4.08
CA ILE A 275 -3.62 -9.22 -3.89
C ILE A 275 -3.09 -10.61 -4.25
N GLU A 276 -2.98 -11.49 -3.25
CA GLU A 276 -2.80 -12.93 -3.48
C GLU A 276 -4.16 -13.53 -3.82
N VAL A 277 -4.34 -13.98 -5.06
CA VAL A 277 -5.64 -14.44 -5.60
C VAL A 277 -5.96 -15.87 -5.15
N GLY A 278 -4.94 -16.67 -4.89
CA GLY A 278 -5.04 -18.03 -4.36
C GLY A 278 -3.88 -18.92 -4.79
N THR A 279 -3.82 -20.14 -4.25
CA THR A 279 -2.78 -21.12 -4.58
C THR A 279 -3.41 -22.40 -5.13
N VAL A 280 -2.93 -22.82 -6.30
CA VAL A 280 -3.25 -24.12 -6.88
C VAL A 280 -2.26 -25.14 -6.33
N ASN A 281 -2.76 -26.13 -5.60
CA ASN A 281 -1.96 -27.29 -5.21
C ASN A 281 -1.94 -28.30 -6.37
N LEU A 282 -0.76 -28.55 -6.94
CA LEU A 282 -0.58 -29.55 -7.98
C LEU A 282 -0.26 -30.92 -7.34
N PRO A 283 -0.55 -32.04 -8.01
CA PRO A 283 -0.23 -33.37 -7.47
C PRO A 283 1.26 -33.52 -7.14
N PRO A 284 1.63 -34.04 -5.96
CA PRO A 284 3.02 -34.37 -5.65
C PRO A 284 3.62 -35.31 -6.69
N VAL A 285 4.87 -35.07 -7.05
CA VAL A 285 5.63 -35.87 -8.02
C VAL A 285 6.64 -36.74 -7.25
N PRO A 286 6.32 -38.03 -6.99
CA PRO A 286 7.28 -38.95 -6.42
C PRO A 286 8.34 -39.34 -7.47
N LEU A 287 9.60 -39.31 -7.07
CA LEU A 287 10.73 -39.82 -7.83
C LEU A 287 11.57 -40.70 -6.88
N GLY A 288 11.25 -41.99 -6.84
CA GLY A 288 11.79 -42.92 -5.83
C GLY A 288 11.45 -42.42 -4.42
N PRO A 289 12.44 -42.21 -3.52
CA PRO A 289 12.20 -41.67 -2.19
C PRO A 289 12.02 -40.14 -2.18
N LEU A 290 12.30 -39.44 -3.29
CA LEU A 290 12.09 -37.99 -3.41
C LEU A 290 10.62 -37.68 -3.68
N VAL A 291 10.15 -36.56 -3.13
CA VAL A 291 8.81 -36.03 -3.41
C VAL A 291 8.93 -34.54 -3.69
N PHE A 292 8.66 -34.15 -4.93
CA PHE A 292 8.50 -32.76 -5.29
C PHE A 292 7.03 -32.37 -5.11
N VAL A 293 6.79 -31.26 -4.43
CA VAL A 293 5.47 -30.69 -4.16
C VAL A 293 5.38 -29.37 -4.93
N PRO A 294 4.86 -29.41 -6.17
CA PRO A 294 4.66 -28.21 -6.98
C PRO A 294 3.40 -27.45 -6.53
N THR A 295 3.48 -26.13 -6.45
CA THR A 295 2.33 -25.23 -6.24
C THR A 295 2.38 -24.07 -7.22
N VAL A 296 1.22 -23.48 -7.51
CA VAL A 296 1.11 -22.26 -8.32
C VAL A 296 0.42 -21.18 -7.51
N ASP A 297 1.16 -20.14 -7.13
CA ASP A 297 0.54 -18.95 -6.52
C ASP A 297 0.09 -18.01 -7.63
N VAL A 298 -1.18 -17.60 -7.63
CA VAL A 298 -1.69 -16.57 -8.53
C VAL A 298 -1.61 -15.23 -7.82
N VAL A 299 -0.80 -14.32 -8.36
CA VAL A 299 -0.50 -13.01 -7.76
C VAL A 299 -0.98 -11.88 -8.66
N ALA A 300 -1.66 -10.90 -8.08
CA ALA A 300 -2.06 -9.67 -8.75
C ALA A 300 -1.54 -8.46 -7.95
N LYS A 301 -0.99 -7.47 -8.63
CA LYS A 301 -0.63 -6.18 -8.06
C LYS A 301 -1.16 -5.08 -8.96
N ILE A 302 -1.89 -4.14 -8.36
CA ILE A 302 -2.58 -3.08 -9.07
C ILE A 302 -2.11 -1.76 -8.48
N GLU A 303 -1.45 -0.98 -9.31
CA GLU A 303 -1.11 0.42 -9.08
C GLU A 303 -2.03 1.27 -9.96
N GLY A 304 -2.38 2.47 -9.53
CA GLY A 304 -3.15 3.37 -10.37
C GLY A 304 -3.35 4.72 -9.71
N GLY A 305 -3.90 5.65 -10.45
CA GLY A 305 -4.21 6.98 -9.99
C GLY A 305 -4.84 7.73 -11.14
N ALA A 306 -6.10 8.08 -10.98
CA ALA A 306 -6.80 8.89 -11.95
C ALA A 306 -7.00 10.30 -11.41
N SER A 307 -7.38 11.17 -12.31
CA SER A 307 -8.03 12.42 -11.98
C SER A 307 -9.46 12.44 -12.53
N ALA A 308 -10.05 11.26 -12.78
CA ALA A 308 -11.41 11.09 -13.28
C ALA A 308 -11.86 9.62 -13.22
N ARG A 309 -13.00 9.31 -13.84
CA ARG A 309 -13.36 7.96 -14.24
C ARG A 309 -12.40 7.46 -15.34
N PHE A 310 -12.07 6.18 -15.31
CA PHE A 310 -11.33 5.50 -16.38
C PHE A 310 -11.90 4.11 -16.64
N GLU A 311 -11.81 3.67 -17.89
CA GLU A 311 -11.94 2.27 -18.28
C GLU A 311 -10.82 1.93 -19.28
N VAL A 312 -10.05 0.88 -18.98
CA VAL A 312 -8.84 0.50 -19.72
C VAL A 312 -8.79 -1.02 -19.80
N GLY A 313 -8.62 -1.56 -21.00
CA GLY A 313 -8.50 -3.00 -21.22
C GLY A 313 -7.34 -3.38 -22.14
N ALA A 314 -6.65 -4.47 -21.79
CA ALA A 314 -5.61 -5.07 -22.62
C ALA A 314 -5.68 -6.61 -22.53
N ARG A 315 -5.65 -7.28 -23.69
CA ARG A 315 -5.52 -8.74 -23.77
C ARG A 315 -4.17 -9.13 -24.35
N ALA A 316 -3.34 -9.82 -23.59
CA ALA A 316 -2.04 -10.32 -23.99
C ALA A 316 -2.01 -11.86 -24.00
N ARG A 317 -1.23 -12.42 -24.93
CA ARG A 317 -0.80 -13.83 -24.94
C ARG A 317 0.71 -13.88 -25.14
N ALA A 318 1.41 -14.76 -24.44
CA ALA A 318 2.85 -14.93 -24.58
C ALA A 318 3.34 -16.33 -24.19
N ASN A 319 4.35 -16.81 -24.92
CA ASN A 319 5.12 -18.01 -24.60
C ASN A 319 6.57 -17.59 -24.30
N VAL A 320 7.07 -17.95 -23.12
CA VAL A 320 8.43 -17.62 -22.68
C VAL A 320 9.18 -18.92 -22.36
N GLU A 321 10.41 -19.06 -22.82
CA GLU A 321 11.38 -20.10 -22.41
C GLU A 321 12.36 -19.46 -21.40
N SER A 322 12.61 -20.09 -20.26
CA SER A 322 13.54 -19.58 -19.25
C SER A 322 14.29 -20.69 -18.51
N SER A 323 15.51 -20.44 -18.04
CA SER A 323 16.20 -21.38 -17.14
C SER A 323 17.19 -20.71 -16.17
N VAL A 324 17.30 -21.31 -14.99
CA VAL A 324 18.31 -21.00 -13.96
C VAL A 324 19.13 -22.25 -13.66
N THR A 325 20.44 -22.06 -13.49
CA THR A 325 21.37 -23.08 -12.99
C THR A 325 22.07 -22.54 -11.75
N ILE A 326 21.82 -23.16 -10.60
CA ILE A 326 22.42 -22.79 -9.32
C ILE A 326 23.46 -23.85 -8.97
N SER A 327 24.65 -23.44 -8.55
CA SER A 327 25.68 -24.32 -7.96
C SER A 327 26.18 -23.72 -6.65
N SER A 328 26.40 -24.55 -5.63
CA SER A 328 27.01 -24.15 -4.36
C SER A 328 28.50 -23.80 -4.46
N LYS A 329 29.20 -24.27 -5.49
CA LYS A 329 30.68 -24.16 -5.61
C LYS A 329 31.17 -23.42 -6.86
N SER A 330 30.33 -23.26 -7.90
CA SER A 330 30.72 -22.53 -9.10
C SER A 330 30.72 -21.01 -8.87
N ALA A 331 31.86 -20.36 -9.09
CA ALA A 331 31.93 -18.89 -9.11
C ALA A 331 30.99 -18.31 -10.18
N GLY A 332 30.28 -17.23 -9.85
CA GLY A 332 29.24 -16.67 -10.72
C GLY A 332 27.91 -17.45 -10.73
N SER A 333 27.72 -18.38 -9.80
CA SER A 333 26.41 -18.91 -9.44
C SER A 333 25.62 -17.88 -8.60
N PRO A 334 24.29 -17.80 -8.74
CA PRO A 334 23.44 -18.48 -9.72
C PRO A 334 23.63 -17.96 -11.16
N GLN A 335 23.63 -18.88 -12.12
CA GLN A 335 23.70 -18.59 -13.55
C GLN A 335 22.30 -18.59 -14.18
N TYR A 336 22.02 -17.63 -15.04
CA TYR A 336 20.70 -17.44 -15.65
C TYR A 336 20.79 -17.39 -17.16
N SER A 337 19.92 -18.14 -17.84
CA SER A 337 19.68 -17.96 -19.27
C SER A 337 18.65 -16.84 -19.44
N PRO A 338 18.94 -15.78 -20.22
CA PRO A 338 17.95 -14.74 -20.50
C PRO A 338 16.69 -15.36 -21.12
N PRO A 339 15.48 -15.01 -20.64
CA PRO A 339 14.25 -15.56 -21.16
C PRO A 339 14.08 -15.24 -22.65
N ARG A 340 13.65 -16.24 -23.42
CA ARG A 340 13.37 -16.11 -24.86
C ARG A 340 11.87 -16.07 -25.07
N LEU A 341 11.42 -15.17 -25.93
CA LEU A 341 10.03 -15.06 -26.32
C LEU A 341 9.82 -15.79 -27.65
N GLU A 342 8.94 -16.78 -27.68
CA GLU A 342 8.62 -17.48 -28.95
C GLU A 342 7.60 -16.70 -29.78
N SER A 343 6.56 -16.18 -29.13
CA SER A 343 5.51 -15.38 -29.74
C SER A 343 4.76 -14.58 -28.68
N TYR A 344 4.17 -13.46 -29.11
CA TYR A 344 3.20 -12.69 -28.33
C TYR A 344 2.19 -12.00 -29.25
N ALA A 345 1.04 -11.67 -28.68
CA ALA A 345 0.04 -10.79 -29.29
C ALA A 345 -0.61 -9.96 -28.18
N VAL A 346 -0.86 -8.67 -28.44
CA VAL A 346 -1.59 -7.80 -27.50
C VAL A 346 -2.64 -6.95 -28.21
N ASP A 347 -3.89 -7.08 -27.76
CA ASP A 347 -5.01 -6.27 -28.22
C ASP A 347 -5.33 -5.19 -27.17
N ALA A 348 -5.10 -3.92 -27.54
CA ALA A 348 -5.39 -2.76 -26.71
C ALA A 348 -6.80 -2.21 -26.99
N ARG A 349 -7.56 -1.89 -25.93
CA ARG A 349 -8.85 -1.19 -26.06
C ARG A 349 -8.63 0.31 -25.86
N PRO A 350 -9.16 1.20 -26.73
CA PRO A 350 -9.04 2.65 -26.54
C PRO A 350 -9.63 3.05 -25.18
N PRO A 351 -8.89 3.79 -24.35
CA PRO A 351 -9.36 4.13 -23.01
C PRO A 351 -10.36 5.29 -23.08
N VAL A 352 -11.36 5.24 -22.22
CA VAL A 352 -12.25 6.39 -21.94
C VAL A 352 -11.68 7.10 -20.73
N VAL A 353 -11.20 8.33 -20.91
CA VAL A 353 -10.48 9.10 -19.88
C VAL A 353 -10.75 10.60 -20.02
N ASP A 354 -11.11 11.23 -18.91
CA ASP A 354 -11.56 12.63 -18.89
C ASP A 354 -10.42 13.62 -18.53
N LEU A 355 -9.42 13.15 -17.77
CA LEU A 355 -8.25 13.89 -17.31
C LEU A 355 -7.00 12.97 -17.27
N HIS A 356 -5.95 13.34 -16.52
CA HIS A 356 -4.79 12.47 -16.38
C HIS A 356 -5.16 11.17 -15.63
N ALA A 357 -4.88 10.01 -16.22
CA ALA A 357 -5.02 8.73 -15.54
C ALA A 357 -3.83 7.83 -15.83
N SER A 358 -3.31 7.21 -14.78
CA SER A 358 -2.38 6.09 -14.87
C SER A 358 -3.01 4.87 -14.23
N ALA A 359 -2.83 3.71 -14.83
CA ALA A 359 -3.21 2.44 -14.24
C ALA A 359 -2.20 1.38 -14.67
N LYS A 360 -1.74 0.58 -13.72
CA LYS A 360 -0.74 -0.45 -13.93
C LYS A 360 -1.18 -1.73 -13.23
N ALA A 361 -1.66 -2.67 -14.02
CA ALA A 361 -2.03 -3.99 -13.57
C ALA A 361 -0.90 -4.98 -13.88
N LYS A 362 -0.31 -5.55 -12.84
CA LYS A 362 0.57 -6.71 -12.91
C LYS A 362 -0.23 -7.93 -12.48
N VAL A 363 -0.32 -8.96 -13.30
CA VAL A 363 -0.90 -10.25 -12.91
C VAL A 363 -0.02 -11.38 -13.42
N GLY A 364 0.20 -12.38 -12.57
CA GLY A 364 1.11 -13.47 -12.87
C GLY A 364 0.87 -14.73 -12.06
N ALA A 365 1.65 -15.74 -12.40
CA ALA A 365 1.72 -17.00 -11.70
C ALA A 365 3.15 -17.22 -11.20
N ARG A 366 3.29 -17.79 -10.00
CA ARG A 366 4.54 -18.30 -9.46
C ARG A 366 4.46 -19.81 -9.32
N LEU A 367 5.18 -20.53 -10.15
CA LEU A 367 5.39 -21.97 -9.98
C LEU A 367 6.49 -22.17 -8.93
N ASN A 368 6.14 -22.68 -7.75
CA ASN A 368 7.11 -23.18 -6.77
C ASN A 368 7.25 -24.69 -6.95
N VAL A 369 8.47 -25.24 -6.99
CA VAL A 369 8.69 -26.70 -7.03
C VAL A 369 9.53 -27.10 -5.83
N SER A 370 8.86 -27.34 -4.71
CA SER A 370 9.51 -27.60 -3.42
C SER A 370 9.79 -29.07 -3.19
N LEU A 371 11.02 -29.42 -2.79
CA LEU A 371 11.36 -30.76 -2.33
C LEU A 371 10.84 -30.93 -0.89
N TYR A 372 9.99 -31.93 -0.69
CA TYR A 372 9.23 -32.23 0.55
C TYR A 372 8.41 -31.06 1.13
N GLY A 373 8.06 -30.04 0.34
CA GLY A 373 7.35 -28.85 0.85
C GLY A 373 8.23 -27.86 1.61
N VAL A 374 9.57 -28.02 1.60
CA VAL A 374 10.49 -27.23 2.46
C VAL A 374 11.38 -26.30 1.63
N VAL A 375 12.10 -26.85 0.64
CA VAL A 375 13.12 -26.12 -0.13
C VAL A 375 13.02 -26.41 -1.61
N GLY A 376 13.08 -25.39 -2.46
CA GLY A 376 13.16 -25.62 -3.91
C GLY A 376 13.18 -24.33 -4.73
N PRO A 377 13.41 -24.45 -6.05
CA PRO A 377 13.32 -23.32 -6.95
C PRO A 377 11.87 -22.86 -7.15
N TYR A 378 11.72 -21.60 -7.55
CA TYR A 378 10.49 -21.06 -8.07
C TYR A 378 10.75 -20.21 -9.31
N ALA A 379 9.74 -20.10 -10.17
CA ALA A 379 9.69 -19.20 -11.31
C ALA A 379 8.42 -18.36 -11.22
N THR A 380 8.57 -17.04 -11.22
CA THR A 380 7.45 -16.10 -11.38
C THR A 380 7.41 -15.65 -12.84
N ALA A 381 6.23 -15.65 -13.46
CA ALA A 381 5.97 -15.01 -14.74
C ALA A 381 4.72 -14.13 -14.62
N SER A 382 4.83 -12.84 -14.95
CA SER A 382 3.75 -11.86 -14.83
C SER A 382 3.63 -11.01 -16.08
N GLY A 383 2.41 -10.82 -16.59
CA GLY A 383 2.12 -9.74 -17.51
C GLY A 383 1.90 -8.44 -16.73
N VAL A 384 2.46 -7.34 -17.22
CA VAL A 384 2.30 -5.99 -16.69
C VAL A 384 1.75 -5.12 -17.80
N ALA A 385 0.52 -4.62 -17.63
CA ALA A 385 -0.07 -3.61 -18.49
C ALA A 385 -0.04 -2.27 -17.74
N GLU A 386 0.67 -1.28 -18.27
CA GLU A 386 0.77 0.07 -17.73
C GLU A 386 0.23 1.07 -18.75
N ILE A 387 -0.87 1.74 -18.43
CA ILE A 387 -1.36 2.87 -19.21
C ILE A 387 -1.02 4.18 -18.53
N SER A 388 -0.69 5.17 -19.34
CA SER A 388 -0.71 6.59 -18.98
C SER A 388 -1.54 7.33 -20.02
N ALA A 389 -2.52 8.10 -19.56
CA ALA A 389 -3.42 8.91 -20.37
C ALA A 389 -3.41 10.35 -19.85
N ALA A 390 -3.36 11.31 -20.76
CA ALA A 390 -3.37 12.75 -20.52
C ALA A 390 -4.04 13.45 -21.72
N PRO A 391 -5.30 13.92 -21.60
CA PRO A 391 -6.07 14.60 -22.66
C PRO A 391 -5.40 15.80 -23.35
N LEU A 392 -4.35 16.36 -22.75
CA LEU A 392 -3.57 17.48 -23.27
C LEU A 392 -2.26 17.06 -23.98
N GLU A 393 -1.90 15.77 -23.94
CA GLU A 393 -0.74 15.22 -24.64
C GLU A 393 -1.10 14.64 -26.02
N SER A 394 -0.08 14.48 -26.87
CA SER A 394 -0.19 13.82 -28.17
C SER A 394 0.99 12.84 -28.34
N PRO A 395 0.76 11.51 -28.39
CA PRO A 395 -0.53 10.83 -28.23
C PRO A 395 -1.12 11.08 -26.84
N CYS A 396 -2.46 11.07 -26.77
CA CYS A 396 -3.21 11.30 -25.54
C CYS A 396 -2.99 10.20 -24.51
N TRP A 397 -2.89 8.95 -24.97
CA TRP A 397 -2.60 7.81 -24.11
C TRP A 397 -1.51 6.94 -24.72
N ARG A 398 -0.75 6.29 -23.84
CA ARG A 398 0.28 5.28 -24.15
C ARG A 398 0.02 4.07 -23.27
N LEU A 399 -0.15 2.90 -23.89
CA LEU A 399 -0.19 1.61 -23.22
C LEU A 399 1.15 0.92 -23.42
N ARG A 400 1.87 0.73 -22.33
CA ARG A 400 3.04 -0.15 -22.25
C ARG A 400 2.60 -1.54 -21.81
N PHE A 401 3.18 -2.55 -22.44
CA PHE A 401 3.10 -3.92 -21.95
C PHE A 401 4.50 -4.44 -21.70
N ALA A 402 4.68 -5.04 -20.53
CA ALA A 402 5.89 -5.74 -20.16
C ALA A 402 5.55 -7.14 -19.69
N ILE A 403 6.48 -8.08 -19.90
CA ILE A 403 6.46 -9.35 -19.19
C ILE A 403 7.57 -9.27 -18.16
N GLU A 404 7.25 -9.44 -16.89
CA GLU A 404 8.22 -9.57 -15.81
C GLU A 404 8.38 -11.05 -15.44
N ALA A 405 9.60 -11.55 -15.51
CA ALA A 405 9.96 -12.90 -15.05
C ALA A 405 11.05 -12.82 -13.98
N ASP A 406 10.92 -13.62 -12.92
CA ASP A 406 11.97 -13.80 -11.92
C ASP A 406 12.13 -15.27 -11.53
N LEU A 407 13.36 -15.64 -11.20
CA LEU A 407 13.75 -17.00 -10.83
C LEU A 407 14.44 -16.95 -9.47
N GLY A 408 14.07 -17.87 -8.57
CA GLY A 408 14.65 -17.91 -7.24
C GLY A 408 14.63 -19.29 -6.59
N VAL A 409 15.15 -19.35 -5.37
CA VAL A 409 15.04 -20.49 -4.46
C VAL A 409 14.48 -19.99 -3.15
N ARG A 410 13.45 -20.67 -2.66
CA ARG A 410 12.87 -20.42 -1.35
C ARG A 410 13.16 -21.59 -0.42
N ILE A 411 13.53 -21.25 0.81
CA ILE A 411 13.62 -22.16 1.95
C ILE A 411 12.55 -21.73 2.94
N THR A 412 11.63 -22.63 3.24
CA THR A 412 10.55 -22.44 4.21
C THR A 412 10.73 -23.39 5.40
N SER A 413 10.20 -23.04 6.56
CA SER A 413 9.98 -24.01 7.63
C SER A 413 8.93 -25.05 7.19
N PRO A 414 8.84 -26.22 7.84
CA PRO A 414 7.60 -26.98 7.89
C PRO A 414 6.42 -26.10 8.29
N ARG A 415 5.19 -26.53 7.99
CA ARG A 415 3.97 -25.86 8.46
C ARG A 415 3.95 -25.90 10.00
N LEU A 416 4.21 -24.75 10.63
CA LEU A 416 4.19 -24.64 12.09
C LEU A 416 2.74 -24.40 12.57
N PRO A 417 2.34 -24.97 13.71
CA PRO A 417 1.05 -24.67 14.31
C PRO A 417 0.86 -23.16 14.50
N ILE A 418 -0.36 -22.67 14.22
CA ILE A 418 -0.79 -21.26 14.33
C ILE A 418 -0.16 -20.30 13.31
N ILE A 419 1.15 -20.38 13.04
CA ILE A 419 1.88 -19.41 12.19
C ILE A 419 2.15 -19.88 10.74
N GLY A 420 1.87 -21.15 10.40
CA GLY A 420 2.00 -21.66 9.04
C GLY A 420 3.46 -21.82 8.58
N TYR A 421 3.72 -21.57 7.30
CA TYR A 421 5.07 -21.66 6.71
C TYR A 421 5.83 -20.34 6.94
N VAL A 422 7.01 -20.39 7.53
CA VAL A 422 7.90 -19.23 7.69
C VAL A 422 8.97 -19.30 6.61
N THR A 423 9.11 -18.25 5.79
CA THR A 423 10.23 -18.15 4.83
C THR A 423 11.52 -17.84 5.59
N LEU A 424 12.47 -18.78 5.57
CA LEU A 424 13.78 -18.68 6.23
C LEU A 424 14.81 -17.99 5.32
N ALA A 425 14.73 -18.25 4.01
CA ALA A 425 15.52 -17.57 2.99
C ALA A 425 14.77 -17.54 1.66
N ASP A 426 14.90 -16.44 0.93
CA ASP A 426 14.43 -16.31 -0.46
C ASP A 426 15.53 -15.59 -1.26
N VAL A 427 16.14 -16.30 -2.19
CA VAL A 427 17.23 -15.80 -3.05
C VAL A 427 16.72 -15.80 -4.48
N ARG A 428 16.72 -14.63 -5.13
CA ARG A 428 16.08 -14.44 -6.45
C ARG A 428 16.86 -13.51 -7.37
N THR A 429 16.58 -13.62 -8.67
CA THR A 429 17.04 -12.66 -9.68
C THR A 429 16.50 -11.25 -9.41
N PRO A 430 17.17 -10.21 -9.93
CA PRO A 430 16.48 -9.01 -10.39
C PRO A 430 15.35 -9.39 -11.38
N PRO A 431 14.20 -8.71 -11.39
CA PRO A 431 13.16 -8.97 -12.39
C PRO A 431 13.71 -8.77 -13.81
N LEU A 432 13.55 -9.77 -14.65
CA LEU A 432 13.89 -9.72 -16.08
C LEU A 432 12.66 -9.26 -16.85
N ARG A 433 12.85 -8.31 -17.77
CA ARG A 433 11.81 -7.83 -18.68
C ARG A 433 12.13 -8.20 -20.13
N PRO A 434 11.83 -9.43 -20.58
CA PRO A 434 11.98 -9.82 -22.00
C PRO A 434 11.10 -9.00 -22.95
N ILE A 435 10.01 -8.40 -22.46
CA ILE A 435 9.23 -7.37 -23.16
C ILE A 435 9.09 -6.18 -22.20
N ASP A 436 9.27 -4.96 -22.70
CA ASP A 436 8.89 -3.69 -22.05
C ASP A 436 8.70 -2.62 -23.14
N GLU A 437 7.59 -2.70 -23.87
CA GLU A 437 7.34 -1.94 -25.09
C GLU A 437 6.07 -1.11 -24.99
N GLU A 438 6.04 0.07 -25.64
CA GLU A 438 4.80 0.76 -25.94
C GLU A 438 4.10 0.03 -27.09
N ILE A 439 3.03 -0.69 -26.77
CA ILE A 439 2.32 -1.57 -27.71
C ILE A 439 1.18 -0.86 -28.44
N ALA A 440 0.66 0.23 -27.85
CA ALA A 440 -0.37 1.04 -28.46
C ALA A 440 -0.36 2.45 -27.86
N SER A 441 -0.70 3.44 -28.68
CA SER A 441 -0.96 4.80 -28.25
C SER A 441 -1.95 5.47 -29.22
N GLY A 442 -2.62 6.53 -28.77
CA GLY A 442 -3.65 7.17 -29.60
C GLY A 442 -4.31 8.39 -28.98
N THR A 443 -5.39 8.84 -29.62
CA THR A 443 -6.30 9.87 -29.08
C THR A 443 -7.24 9.25 -28.06
N CYS A 444 -7.56 9.96 -26.98
CA CYS A 444 -8.59 9.52 -26.04
C CYS A 444 -9.99 9.83 -26.58
N VAL A 445 -10.98 9.02 -26.22
CA VAL A 445 -12.39 9.36 -26.43
C VAL A 445 -12.86 10.15 -25.22
N VAL A 446 -13.01 11.45 -25.39
CA VAL A 446 -13.66 12.31 -24.39
C VAL A 446 -15.16 11.97 -24.37
N PRO A 447 -15.80 11.81 -23.19
CA PRO A 447 -17.25 11.60 -23.12
C PRO A 447 -18.04 12.75 -23.78
N PRO A 448 -19.30 12.50 -24.19
CA PRO A 448 -20.13 13.52 -24.83
C PRO A 448 -20.55 14.67 -23.89
N ASP A 449 -20.44 14.49 -22.57
CA ASP A 449 -20.66 15.52 -21.57
C ASP A 449 -19.32 16.15 -21.15
N GLU A 450 -19.35 17.44 -20.74
CA GLU A 450 -18.14 18.10 -20.23
C GLU A 450 -17.49 17.30 -19.09
N PRO A 451 -16.17 17.06 -19.14
CA PRO A 451 -15.53 16.08 -18.28
C PRO A 451 -15.71 16.43 -16.79
N PRO A 452 -16.27 15.52 -15.97
CA PRO A 452 -16.22 15.66 -14.53
C PRO A 452 -14.74 15.62 -14.10
N LYS A 453 -14.34 16.64 -13.35
CA LYS A 453 -12.99 16.73 -12.79
C LYS A 453 -12.77 15.68 -11.68
N ALA A 454 -11.52 15.46 -11.28
CA ALA A 454 -11.18 14.55 -10.19
C ALA A 454 -11.86 15.02 -8.90
N PRO A 455 -12.48 14.13 -8.12
CA PRO A 455 -12.97 14.44 -6.79
C PRO A 455 -11.97 15.22 -5.93
N GLY A 456 -12.20 16.54 -5.77
CA GLY A 456 -11.36 17.45 -5.00
C GLY A 456 -10.23 18.16 -5.76
N SER A 457 -10.15 18.03 -7.09
CA SER A 457 -9.24 18.84 -7.93
C SER A 457 -9.76 20.27 -8.17
N GLY A 458 -10.94 20.58 -7.63
CA GLY A 458 -11.53 21.91 -7.63
C GLY A 458 -12.21 22.22 -8.96
N PRO A 459 -13.05 23.25 -9.01
CA PRO A 459 -14.09 23.33 -10.02
C PRO A 459 -13.60 23.58 -11.45
N THR A 460 -14.37 23.15 -12.45
CA THR A 460 -14.20 23.65 -13.82
C THR A 460 -14.52 25.15 -13.86
N THR A 461 -14.01 25.90 -14.84
CA THR A 461 -14.34 27.32 -14.98
C THR A 461 -15.86 27.55 -15.06
N LYS A 462 -16.58 26.65 -15.73
CA LYS A 462 -18.05 26.68 -15.83
C LYS A 462 -18.73 26.34 -14.49
N ALA A 463 -18.32 25.27 -13.82
CA ALA A 463 -18.89 24.90 -12.52
C ALA A 463 -18.60 25.97 -11.45
N TYR A 464 -17.43 26.60 -11.49
CA TYR A 464 -17.09 27.75 -10.63
C TYR A 464 -18.02 28.95 -10.88
N GLN A 465 -18.27 29.28 -12.14
CA GLN A 465 -19.17 30.39 -12.51
C GLN A 465 -20.65 30.07 -12.22
N SER A 466 -21.08 28.85 -12.51
CA SER A 466 -22.45 28.35 -12.38
C SER A 466 -22.47 26.99 -11.68
N PRO A 467 -22.36 26.96 -10.34
CA PRO A 467 -22.42 25.72 -9.57
C PRO A 467 -23.78 25.01 -9.78
N PRO A 468 -23.81 23.69 -10.11
CA PRO A 468 -25.05 22.96 -10.34
C PRO A 468 -25.70 22.42 -9.04
N PHE A 469 -25.16 22.75 -7.86
CA PHE A 469 -25.71 22.35 -6.56
C PHE A 469 -26.38 23.52 -5.83
N ALA A 470 -27.33 23.21 -4.94
CA ALA A 470 -27.89 24.18 -4.01
C ALA A 470 -27.02 24.27 -2.75
N PRO A 471 -26.52 25.46 -2.34
CA PRO A 471 -25.75 25.61 -1.11
C PRO A 471 -26.50 25.12 0.12
N TRP A 472 -25.80 24.40 1.00
CA TRP A 472 -26.39 23.76 2.17
C TRP A 472 -25.51 23.94 3.41
N ALA A 473 -26.13 23.84 4.59
CA ALA A 473 -25.45 23.84 5.88
C ALA A 473 -26.17 22.86 6.80
N LYS A 474 -25.41 21.96 7.42
CA LYS A 474 -25.89 20.80 8.19
C LYS A 474 -25.10 20.67 9.48
N ASP A 475 -25.83 20.51 10.57
CA ASP A 475 -25.30 19.92 11.79
C ASP A 475 -25.19 18.40 11.58
N LEU A 476 -24.00 17.83 11.80
CA LEU A 476 -23.74 16.39 11.70
C LEU A 476 -23.81 15.70 13.07
N GLY A 477 -24.00 16.48 14.14
CA GLY A 477 -23.79 16.07 15.52
C GLY A 477 -22.34 15.63 15.77
N GLY A 478 -22.11 14.91 16.86
CA GLY A 478 -20.88 14.13 17.01
C GLY A 478 -20.47 13.87 18.45
N LEU A 479 -19.26 13.33 18.58
CA LEU A 479 -18.49 13.31 19.81
C LEU A 479 -17.44 14.43 19.65
N VAL A 480 -17.76 15.65 20.10
CA VAL A 480 -16.89 16.81 19.88
C VAL A 480 -16.70 17.61 21.17
N ASP A 481 -15.44 17.85 21.53
CA ASP A 481 -15.07 18.63 22.69
C ASP A 481 -15.36 20.12 22.46
N GLY A 482 -16.48 20.58 23.00
CA GLY A 482 -16.95 21.97 22.89
C GLY A 482 -16.14 22.98 23.69
N ALA A 483 -15.20 22.57 24.55
CA ALA A 483 -14.54 23.46 25.52
C ALA A 483 -13.74 24.62 24.90
N PHE A 484 -13.36 24.52 23.62
CA PHE A 484 -12.68 25.60 22.87
C PHE A 484 -13.46 26.94 22.91
N SER A 485 -14.80 26.89 23.03
CA SER A 485 -15.64 28.09 23.06
C SER A 485 -15.44 28.94 24.31
N GLU A 486 -15.03 28.33 25.42
CA GLU A 486 -14.77 29.02 26.69
C GLU A 486 -13.34 29.59 26.74
N THR A 487 -12.36 28.80 26.29
CA THR A 487 -10.94 29.17 26.37
C THR A 487 -10.52 30.20 25.33
N GLY A 488 -11.20 30.26 24.17
CA GLY A 488 -10.82 31.12 23.05
C GLY A 488 -9.55 30.67 22.32
N THR A 489 -9.04 29.46 22.59
CA THR A 489 -7.79 28.96 22.02
C THR A 489 -7.98 28.36 20.63
N PHE A 490 -8.13 29.21 19.61
CA PHE A 490 -8.20 28.79 18.19
C PHE A 490 -6.87 28.25 17.62
N LEU A 491 -5.80 28.26 18.41
CA LEU A 491 -4.43 27.89 18.00
C LEU A 491 -4.17 26.37 17.98
N LEU A 492 -5.12 25.58 18.47
CA LEU A 492 -5.08 24.12 18.45
C LEU A 492 -5.88 23.66 17.23
N GLY A 493 -5.27 22.81 16.38
CA GLY A 493 -5.72 22.57 15.00
C GLY A 493 -7.21 22.22 14.83
N GLY A 494 -7.79 22.64 13.71
CA GLY A 494 -9.19 22.34 13.39
C GLY A 494 -9.42 20.91 12.89
N PRO A 495 -10.69 20.47 12.75
CA PRO A 495 -11.06 19.30 11.97
C PRO A 495 -10.52 19.45 10.55
N THR A 496 -9.45 18.73 10.23
CA THR A 496 -8.86 18.71 8.89
C THR A 496 -9.78 17.97 7.93
N LEU A 497 -10.22 18.67 6.89
CA LEU A 497 -11.04 18.11 5.83
C LEU A 497 -10.13 17.56 4.73
N VAL A 498 -10.21 16.24 4.49
CA VAL A 498 -9.32 15.54 3.56
C VAL A 498 -10.15 14.70 2.59
N PRO A 499 -9.91 14.80 1.26
CA PRO A 499 -10.62 13.96 0.29
C PRO A 499 -10.21 12.49 0.43
N THR A 500 -11.20 11.62 0.30
CA THR A 500 -11.03 10.17 0.22
C THR A 500 -11.10 9.70 -1.23
N ILE A 501 -10.62 8.48 -1.48
CA ILE A 501 -10.40 7.97 -2.85
C ILE A 501 -11.70 7.71 -3.64
N ASP A 502 -12.82 7.48 -2.94
CA ASP A 502 -14.20 7.46 -3.45
C ASP A 502 -14.80 8.85 -3.74
N GLY A 503 -14.03 9.93 -3.58
CA GLY A 503 -14.54 11.28 -3.78
C GLY A 503 -15.51 11.77 -2.69
N ARG A 504 -15.52 11.08 -1.54
CA ARG A 504 -16.08 11.58 -0.28
C ARG A 504 -14.98 12.33 0.49
N TRP A 505 -15.27 12.80 1.71
CA TRP A 505 -14.30 13.51 2.55
C TRP A 505 -14.31 12.99 3.99
N THR A 506 -13.15 13.02 4.64
CA THR A 506 -13.02 12.77 6.08
C THR A 506 -12.68 14.05 6.83
N ALA A 507 -13.38 14.28 7.94
CA ALA A 507 -13.11 15.34 8.91
C ALA A 507 -12.57 14.76 10.22
N ALA A 508 -11.38 15.19 10.64
CA ALA A 508 -10.69 14.72 11.84
C ALA A 508 -9.79 15.82 12.44
N GLY A 509 -9.84 16.05 13.76
CA GLY A 509 -9.02 17.07 14.44
C GLY A 509 -9.17 17.00 15.97
N PRO A 510 -8.27 17.61 16.77
CA PRO A 510 -8.13 17.39 18.22
C PRO A 510 -9.38 17.59 19.10
N PHE A 511 -10.37 18.33 18.61
CA PHE A 511 -11.67 18.50 19.25
C PHE A 511 -12.71 17.48 18.79
N ALA A 512 -12.61 16.94 17.57
CA ALA A 512 -13.39 15.79 17.13
C ALA A 512 -12.82 14.52 17.77
N LEU A 513 -13.61 13.85 18.61
CA LEU A 513 -13.21 12.62 19.33
C LEU A 513 -13.24 11.38 18.40
N GLY A 514 -13.01 11.56 17.11
CA GLY A 514 -13.10 10.54 16.06
C GLY A 514 -13.03 11.15 14.66
N VAL A 515 -13.15 10.28 13.65
CA VAL A 515 -13.19 10.64 12.22
C VAL A 515 -14.61 10.51 11.70
N HIS A 516 -15.04 11.50 10.92
CA HIS A 516 -16.36 11.57 10.31
C HIS A 516 -16.19 11.54 8.79
N LYS A 517 -16.79 10.58 8.10
CA LYS A 517 -16.79 10.51 6.63
C LYS A 517 -18.12 11.06 6.10
N ILE A 518 -18.03 12.04 5.21
CA ILE A 518 -19.15 12.80 4.65
C ILE A 518 -19.10 12.79 3.12
N ASP A 519 -20.27 12.79 2.49
CA ASP A 519 -20.38 12.93 1.03
C ASP A 519 -20.50 14.41 0.59
N GLY A 520 -20.65 14.63 -0.73
CA GLY A 520 -20.69 15.96 -1.34
C GLY A 520 -21.96 16.76 -1.04
N ASP A 521 -22.99 16.09 -0.53
CA ASP A 521 -24.23 16.69 -0.05
C ASP A 521 -24.22 16.88 1.48
N GLY A 522 -23.17 16.43 2.16
CA GLY A 522 -23.03 16.54 3.61
C GLY A 522 -23.87 15.54 4.39
N ALA A 523 -24.22 14.39 3.82
CA ALA A 523 -24.68 13.27 4.63
C ALA A 523 -23.48 12.56 5.27
N LEU A 524 -23.64 12.14 6.53
CA LEU A 524 -22.64 11.35 7.24
C LEU A 524 -22.72 9.90 6.77
N THR A 525 -21.72 9.44 6.01
CA THR A 525 -21.61 8.03 5.58
C THR A 525 -21.28 7.13 6.77
N TRP A 526 -20.31 7.53 7.60
CA TRP A 526 -20.02 6.90 8.88
C TRP A 526 -19.26 7.82 9.82
N ARG A 527 -19.26 7.46 11.10
CA ARG A 527 -18.32 7.95 12.12
C ARG A 527 -17.52 6.78 12.69
N SER A 528 -16.32 7.05 13.16
CA SER A 528 -15.44 6.06 13.79
C SER A 528 -14.60 6.76 14.84
N SER A 529 -14.73 6.35 16.10
CA SER A 529 -13.75 6.68 17.12
C SER A 529 -12.95 5.43 17.47
N LEU A 530 -11.69 5.62 17.87
CA LEU A 530 -10.86 4.54 18.39
C LEU A 530 -10.72 4.69 19.89
N ALA A 531 -10.98 3.62 20.61
CA ALA A 531 -10.81 3.54 22.05
C ALA A 531 -9.78 2.47 22.41
N ARG A 532 -9.17 2.59 23.58
CA ARG A 532 -8.47 1.46 24.22
C ARG A 532 -9.49 0.43 24.73
N PRO A 533 -9.07 -0.82 25.02
CA PRO A 533 -9.94 -1.85 25.63
C PRO A 533 -10.55 -1.47 26.99
N ASP A 534 -10.01 -0.47 27.69
CA ASP A 534 -10.59 0.11 28.91
C ASP A 534 -11.73 1.13 28.65
N GLY A 535 -12.05 1.39 27.38
CA GLY A 535 -13.06 2.34 26.94
C GLY A 535 -12.58 3.77 26.76
N GLN A 536 -11.30 4.10 27.03
CA GLN A 536 -10.78 5.44 26.80
C GLN A 536 -10.73 5.76 25.31
N VAL A 537 -11.63 6.64 24.84
CA VAL A 537 -11.62 7.19 23.47
C VAL A 537 -10.39 8.08 23.28
N LEU A 538 -9.68 7.86 22.17
CA LEU A 538 -8.51 8.63 21.78
C LEU A 538 -8.86 9.74 20.79
N ARG A 539 -8.19 10.89 20.91
CA ARG A 539 -8.45 12.08 20.07
C ARG A 539 -7.70 11.97 18.75
N ALA A 540 -8.41 11.93 17.63
CA ALA A 540 -7.81 11.97 16.30
C ALA A 540 -7.33 13.40 16.00
N LEU A 541 -6.02 13.60 15.88
CA LEU A 541 -5.41 14.90 15.58
C LEU A 541 -5.50 15.27 14.10
N ARG A 542 -5.36 14.27 13.21
CA ARG A 542 -5.38 14.45 11.75
C ARG A 542 -5.63 13.12 11.06
N SER A 543 -6.12 13.15 9.82
CA SER A 543 -6.17 11.97 8.95
C SER A 543 -5.58 12.26 7.57
N VAL A 544 -5.06 11.25 6.87
CA VAL A 544 -4.68 11.31 5.45
C VAL A 544 -4.99 9.98 4.75
N SER A 545 -5.41 10.02 3.48
CA SER A 545 -5.72 8.82 2.69
C SER A 545 -4.46 8.01 2.35
N THR A 546 -4.50 6.68 2.48
CA THR A 546 -3.35 5.78 2.24
C THR A 546 -3.22 5.32 0.78
N ARG A 547 -2.09 4.67 0.43
CA ARG A 547 -1.89 4.03 -0.89
C ARG A 547 -2.94 2.95 -1.17
N ASP A 548 -3.19 2.08 -0.21
CA ASP A 548 -4.05 0.91 -0.35
C ASP A 548 -5.54 1.21 -0.10
N ALA A 549 -5.99 2.40 -0.51
CA ALA A 549 -7.38 2.86 -0.37
C ALA A 549 -7.93 2.78 1.07
N GLY A 550 -7.14 3.23 2.04
CA GLY A 550 -7.50 3.36 3.46
C GLY A 550 -7.30 4.79 3.99
N LEU A 551 -7.24 4.92 5.32
CA LEU A 551 -6.99 6.17 6.05
C LEU A 551 -5.93 5.94 7.13
N MET A 552 -4.89 6.78 7.15
CA MET A 552 -3.93 6.89 8.24
C MET A 552 -4.36 8.00 9.18
N MET A 553 -4.50 7.70 10.47
CA MET A 553 -4.88 8.66 11.50
C MET A 553 -3.71 8.93 12.44
N LEU A 554 -3.41 10.20 12.66
CA LEU A 554 -2.56 10.65 13.76
C LEU A 554 -3.45 10.86 14.99
N ILE A 555 -3.06 10.27 16.11
CA ILE A 555 -3.87 10.20 17.32
C ILE A 555 -3.04 10.70 18.51
N ALA A 556 -3.68 11.50 19.37
CA ALA A 556 -3.08 11.96 20.61
C ALA A 556 -2.81 10.78 21.54
N PRO A 557 -1.58 10.62 22.06
CA PRO A 557 -1.25 9.51 22.94
C PRO A 557 -1.96 9.66 24.30
N PRO A 558 -2.43 8.57 24.92
CA PRO A 558 -3.04 8.60 26.25
C PRO A 558 -2.01 8.53 27.39
N ASP A 559 -0.73 8.35 27.08
CA ASP A 559 0.37 8.07 28.01
C ASP A 559 1.67 8.79 27.59
N VAL A 560 2.83 8.27 28.00
CA VAL A 560 4.17 8.85 27.72
C VAL A 560 4.66 8.67 26.27
N ALA A 561 3.86 8.08 25.38
CA ALA A 561 4.17 8.04 23.97
C ALA A 561 4.22 9.44 23.33
N ALA A 562 4.98 9.58 22.25
CA ALA A 562 5.04 10.80 21.44
C ALA A 562 3.79 10.99 20.57
N PHE A 563 3.30 9.89 20.00
CA PHE A 563 2.06 9.84 19.22
C PHE A 563 1.61 8.39 18.97
N VAL A 564 0.36 8.25 18.52
CA VAL A 564 -0.18 7.00 17.99
C VAL A 564 -0.50 7.18 16.50
N LEU A 565 -0.20 6.17 15.69
CA LEU A 565 -0.77 6.04 14.35
C LEU A 565 -1.70 4.83 14.30
N ALA A 566 -2.85 5.01 13.65
CA ALA A 566 -3.78 3.92 13.37
C ALA A 566 -4.20 3.96 11.90
N LYS A 567 -4.12 2.80 11.25
CA LYS A 567 -4.58 2.60 9.88
C LYS A 567 -5.96 1.99 9.88
N THR A 568 -6.89 2.58 9.13
CA THR A 568 -8.25 2.06 8.91
C THR A 568 -8.52 1.87 7.43
N GLY A 569 -9.48 0.99 7.11
CA GLY A 569 -10.11 0.97 5.78
C GLY A 569 -11.07 2.15 5.59
N GLN A 570 -11.54 2.36 4.36
CA GLN A 570 -12.45 3.47 4.00
C GLN A 570 -13.86 3.41 4.59
N SER A 571 -14.18 2.32 5.29
CA SER A 571 -15.36 2.12 6.14
C SER A 571 -15.15 2.54 7.60
N GLY A 572 -13.92 2.91 7.98
CA GLY A 572 -13.49 3.21 9.34
C GLY A 572 -13.08 1.99 10.18
N ALA A 573 -13.04 0.77 9.61
CA ALA A 573 -12.58 -0.43 10.32
C ALA A 573 -11.06 -0.44 10.53
N LEU A 574 -10.61 -0.79 11.74
CA LEU A 574 -9.19 -0.80 12.12
C LEU A 574 -8.42 -1.95 11.45
N ALA A 575 -7.32 -1.62 10.76
CA ALA A 575 -6.38 -2.59 10.20
C ALA A 575 -5.20 -2.84 11.15
N TRP A 576 -4.59 -1.77 11.68
CA TRP A 576 -3.58 -1.85 12.73
C TRP A 576 -3.45 -0.53 13.49
N ALA A 577 -2.89 -0.57 14.71
CA ALA A 577 -2.48 0.59 15.47
C ALA A 577 -1.10 0.40 16.10
N ARG A 578 -0.30 1.47 16.14
CA ARG A 578 1.02 1.51 16.77
C ARG A 578 1.20 2.78 17.59
N SER A 579 1.84 2.64 18.74
CA SER A 579 2.35 3.73 19.55
C SER A 579 3.83 3.98 19.22
N TYR A 580 4.26 5.24 19.31
CA TYR A 580 5.62 5.67 19.03
C TYR A 580 6.15 6.44 20.24
N SER A 581 7.32 6.05 20.76
CA SER A 581 7.91 6.69 21.94
C SER A 581 9.20 7.42 21.57
N ALA A 582 9.30 8.67 22.01
CA ALA A 582 10.53 9.44 21.96
C ALA A 582 11.45 9.10 23.15
N PRO A 583 12.74 9.50 23.10
CA PRO A 583 13.64 9.39 24.26
C PRO A 583 13.08 10.18 25.46
N ASN A 584 13.42 9.73 26.68
CA ASN A 584 12.77 10.17 27.94
C ASN A 584 12.89 11.68 28.25
N ASP A 585 13.78 12.41 27.59
CA ASP A 585 13.97 13.85 27.68
C ASP A 585 13.02 14.66 26.76
N CYS A 586 12.40 14.02 25.77
CA CYS A 586 11.43 14.64 24.87
C CYS A 586 9.98 14.31 25.25
N VAL A 587 9.41 15.09 26.18
CA VAL A 587 7.93 15.14 26.34
C VAL A 587 7.38 15.74 25.06
N SER A 588 6.76 14.91 24.24
CA SER A 588 6.50 15.19 22.82
C SER A 588 5.04 15.58 22.57
N THR A 589 4.81 16.40 21.57
CA THR A 589 3.47 16.74 21.09
C THR A 589 3.48 16.73 19.57
N ALA A 590 2.74 15.81 18.97
CA ALA A 590 2.56 15.77 17.52
C ALA A 590 1.61 16.89 17.05
N SER A 591 1.97 17.55 15.96
CA SER A 591 1.24 18.67 15.37
C SER A 591 0.60 18.33 14.04
N HIS A 592 1.23 17.45 13.24
CA HIS A 592 0.85 17.26 11.84
C HIS A 592 1.14 15.85 11.31
N LEU A 593 0.37 15.46 10.28
CA LEU A 593 0.54 14.23 9.50
C LEU A 593 0.41 14.59 8.01
N VAL A 594 1.38 14.16 7.21
CA VAL A 594 1.34 14.26 5.74
C VAL A 594 1.79 12.93 5.12
N ARG A 595 1.22 12.57 3.96
CA ARG A 595 1.65 11.43 3.14
C ARG A 595 2.51 11.93 1.98
N ASP A 596 3.55 11.19 1.62
CA ASP A 596 4.39 11.47 0.45
C ASP A 596 4.77 10.20 -0.35
N ALA A 597 5.73 10.33 -1.26
CA ALA A 597 6.21 9.22 -2.09
C ALA A 597 6.90 8.07 -1.29
N ARG A 598 7.26 8.30 -0.03
CA ARG A 598 8.04 7.39 0.83
C ARG A 598 7.24 6.81 2.01
N GLY A 599 5.98 7.24 2.18
CA GLY A 599 5.11 6.82 3.28
C GLY A 599 4.47 8.03 3.95
N TYR A 600 4.62 8.15 5.27
CA TYR A 600 4.04 9.23 6.07
C TYR A 600 5.13 9.96 6.85
N LEU A 601 4.96 11.27 7.00
CA LEU A 601 5.76 12.11 7.88
C LEU A 601 4.87 12.69 8.97
N VAL A 602 5.21 12.39 10.22
CA VAL A 602 4.63 12.99 11.42
C VAL A 602 5.55 14.12 11.88
N LEU A 603 4.96 15.26 12.23
CA LEU A 603 5.66 16.42 12.79
C LEU A 603 5.26 16.63 14.25
N GLY A 604 6.15 17.24 15.02
CA GLY A 604 5.84 17.74 16.35
C GLY A 604 6.99 18.49 16.99
N ARG A 605 6.88 18.71 18.30
CA ARG A 605 7.94 19.29 19.13
C ARG A 605 8.16 18.52 20.44
N CYS A 606 9.32 18.72 21.04
CA CYS A 606 9.63 18.38 22.43
C CYS A 606 9.34 19.56 23.37
N SER A 607 9.14 19.28 24.67
CA SER A 607 9.06 20.30 25.72
C SER A 607 10.33 21.15 25.84
N GLY A 608 11.51 20.60 25.48
CA GLY A 608 12.78 21.32 25.41
C GLY A 608 12.88 22.36 24.28
N GLY A 609 11.81 22.57 23.50
CA GLY A 609 11.75 23.57 22.42
C GLY A 609 12.21 23.08 21.05
N GLU A 610 12.66 21.84 20.94
CA GLU A 610 13.15 21.27 19.69
C GLU A 610 12.01 20.72 18.83
N GLY A 611 12.10 20.87 17.52
CA GLY A 611 11.17 20.25 16.58
C GLY A 611 11.59 18.80 16.29
N TRP A 612 10.65 17.96 15.89
CA TRP A 612 10.96 16.61 15.41
C TRP A 612 10.13 16.19 14.21
N LEU A 613 10.70 15.24 13.46
CA LEU A 613 10.27 14.71 12.18
C LEU A 613 10.34 13.18 12.27
N VAL A 614 9.22 12.46 12.16
CA VAL A 614 9.23 10.97 12.15
C VAL A 614 8.60 10.45 10.88
N ARG A 615 9.39 9.74 10.08
CA ARG A 615 9.00 9.11 8.82
C ARG A 615 8.70 7.63 9.04
N VAL A 616 7.51 7.20 8.67
CA VAL A 616 7.06 5.80 8.76
C VAL A 616 6.61 5.26 7.39
N ASN A 617 6.73 3.94 7.20
CA ASN A 617 6.26 3.25 6.01
C ASN A 617 4.74 2.91 6.09
N GLU A 618 4.20 2.26 5.06
CA GLU A 618 2.79 1.80 4.99
C GLU A 618 2.39 0.74 6.05
N ARG A 619 3.37 0.13 6.73
CA ARG A 619 3.19 -0.85 7.82
C ARG A 619 3.35 -0.22 9.21
N GLY A 620 3.66 1.08 9.28
CA GLY A 620 3.93 1.80 10.51
C GLY A 620 5.33 1.59 11.10
N ASP A 621 6.26 0.98 10.37
CA ASP A 621 7.65 0.89 10.84
C ASP A 621 8.36 2.23 10.66
N VAL A 622 9.18 2.63 11.63
CA VAL A 622 10.00 3.85 11.56
C VAL A 622 11.08 3.66 10.50
N VAL A 623 11.01 4.46 9.43
CA VAL A 623 12.03 4.52 8.38
C VAL A 623 13.17 5.44 8.80
N ARG A 624 12.82 6.57 9.40
CA ARG A 624 13.77 7.57 9.89
C ARG A 624 13.10 8.47 10.92
N ALA A 625 13.85 8.95 11.91
CA ALA A 625 13.40 10.00 12.81
C ALA A 625 14.53 11.01 13.04
N ARG A 626 14.19 12.30 13.04
CA ARG A 626 15.13 13.40 13.20
C ARG A 626 14.60 14.50 14.11
N THR A 627 15.47 15.24 14.80
CA THR A 627 15.14 16.56 15.36
C THR A 627 15.48 17.66 14.37
N ILE A 628 14.80 18.81 14.47
CA ILE A 628 15.09 20.04 13.72
C ILE A 628 15.27 21.20 14.72
N ARG A 629 16.40 21.89 14.62
CA ARG A 629 16.83 22.96 15.53
C ARG A 629 17.43 24.12 14.73
N GLU A 630 17.62 25.28 15.35
CA GLU A 630 18.43 26.37 14.79
C GLU A 630 19.37 26.87 15.88
N ALA A 631 20.63 27.13 15.56
CA ALA A 631 21.61 27.65 16.50
C ALA A 631 21.12 28.97 17.15
N GLY A 632 21.05 28.99 18.48
CA GLY A 632 20.57 30.12 19.27
C GLY A 632 19.05 30.23 19.42
N ALA A 633 18.26 29.35 18.79
CA ALA A 633 16.82 29.26 19.03
C ALA A 633 16.50 28.57 20.36
N VAL A 634 15.44 29.04 21.04
CA VAL A 634 14.83 28.39 22.21
C VAL A 634 13.55 27.62 21.86
N ARG A 635 12.94 27.90 20.70
CA ARG A 635 11.86 27.08 20.14
C ARG A 635 12.01 26.97 18.63
N VAL A 636 11.88 25.75 18.10
CA VAL A 636 11.62 25.43 16.69
C VAL A 636 10.42 24.48 16.69
N GLU A 637 9.30 24.92 16.14
CA GLU A 637 8.03 24.20 16.21
C GLU A 637 7.46 23.99 14.80
N PRO A 638 7.67 22.80 14.18
CA PRO A 638 6.98 22.40 12.96
C PRO A 638 5.46 22.26 13.20
N ILE A 639 4.63 22.92 12.38
CA ILE A 639 3.16 22.94 12.57
C ILE A 639 2.40 22.43 11.34
N ALA A 640 2.84 22.79 10.13
CA ALA A 640 2.15 22.43 8.89
C ALA A 640 3.12 21.85 7.86
N SER A 641 2.65 20.94 7.01
CA SER A 641 3.43 20.44 5.87
C SER A 641 2.60 20.01 4.68
N ALA A 642 3.25 20.04 3.52
CA ALA A 642 2.74 19.49 2.27
C ALA A 642 3.88 18.86 1.45
N VAL A 643 3.53 18.26 0.32
CA VAL A 643 4.48 17.76 -0.68
C VAL A 643 4.40 18.67 -1.89
N SER A 644 5.53 19.14 -2.40
CA SER A 644 5.63 19.97 -3.60
C SER A 644 6.86 19.54 -4.39
N ASP A 645 6.70 19.26 -5.69
CA ASP A 645 7.78 18.83 -6.59
C ASP A 645 8.58 17.59 -6.08
N GLY A 646 7.93 16.72 -5.30
CA GLY A 646 8.55 15.55 -4.67
C GLY A 646 9.29 15.82 -3.36
N GLU A 647 9.51 17.10 -3.00
CA GLU A 647 10.07 17.52 -1.72
C GLU A 647 8.98 17.63 -0.65
N THR A 648 9.36 17.44 0.62
CA THR A 648 8.46 17.77 1.74
C THR A 648 8.71 19.20 2.19
N VAL A 649 7.68 20.04 2.21
CA VAL A 649 7.77 21.43 2.66
C VAL A 649 7.11 21.56 4.02
N ILE A 650 7.80 22.17 4.97
CA ILE A 650 7.36 22.36 6.36
C ILE A 650 7.29 23.85 6.65
N ALA A 651 6.19 24.29 7.28
CA ALA A 651 6.10 25.58 7.95
C ALA A 651 5.95 25.39 9.46
N GLY A 652 6.50 26.35 10.20
CA GLY A 652 6.49 26.34 11.65
C GLY A 652 6.89 27.68 12.25
N GLN A 653 7.18 27.69 13.55
CA GLN A 653 7.69 28.86 14.26
C GLN A 653 9.13 28.66 14.73
N VAL A 654 9.91 29.72 14.71
CA VAL A 654 11.22 29.78 15.38
C VAL A 654 11.28 31.01 16.28
N SER A 655 11.74 30.81 17.53
CA SER A 655 11.92 31.89 18.51
C SER A 655 13.31 31.80 19.14
N ARG A 656 13.89 32.97 19.42
CA ARG A 656 15.21 33.16 20.03
C ARG A 656 15.06 34.03 21.28
N PRO A 657 15.99 33.97 22.25
CA PRO A 657 15.92 34.81 23.44
C PRO A 657 15.84 36.30 23.08
N SER A 658 14.83 36.99 23.59
CA SER A 658 14.58 38.43 23.34
C SER A 658 14.24 38.81 21.88
N GLU A 659 13.95 37.84 21.01
CA GLU A 659 13.39 38.10 19.66
C GLU A 659 11.88 37.78 19.63
N LEU A 660 11.18 38.38 18.66
CA LEU A 660 9.79 38.04 18.34
C LEU A 660 9.70 36.67 17.65
N GLU A 661 8.52 36.05 17.61
CA GLU A 661 8.37 34.73 16.97
C GLU A 661 8.28 34.87 15.43
N TRP A 662 9.23 34.24 14.74
CA TRP A 662 9.29 34.21 13.27
C TRP A 662 8.53 32.97 12.74
N THR A 663 7.84 33.11 11.62
CA THR A 663 7.41 31.94 10.83
C THR A 663 8.59 31.47 9.98
N PHE A 664 8.90 30.17 10.00
CA PHE A 664 9.86 29.57 9.06
C PHE A 664 9.16 28.73 8.00
N VAL A 665 9.80 28.59 6.85
CA VAL A 665 9.49 27.61 5.81
C VAL A 665 10.78 26.92 5.38
N THR A 666 10.78 25.58 5.38
CA THR A 666 11.92 24.76 4.95
C THR A 666 11.46 23.65 4.00
N ARG A 667 12.21 23.45 2.92
CA ARG A 667 12.02 22.36 1.95
C ARG A 667 13.02 21.25 2.25
N LEU A 668 12.56 20.01 2.26
CA LEU A 668 13.35 18.82 2.60
C LEU A 668 13.37 17.80 1.45
N ASP A 669 14.56 17.28 1.15
CA ASP A 669 14.80 16.32 0.07
C ASP A 669 14.43 14.86 0.42
N GLY A 670 14.89 13.92 -0.42
CA GLY A 670 14.80 12.47 -0.22
C GLY A 670 15.36 11.96 1.11
N ASP A 671 16.36 12.66 1.67
CA ASP A 671 17.07 12.34 2.91
C ASP A 671 16.64 13.17 4.13
N ASP A 672 15.58 13.96 3.97
CA ASP A 672 15.10 14.94 4.95
C ASP A 672 16.14 16.06 5.25
N ARG A 673 16.99 16.39 4.26
CA ARG A 673 17.97 17.49 4.33
C ARG A 673 17.35 18.80 3.81
N PRO A 674 17.65 19.95 4.41
CA PRO A 674 17.19 21.25 3.92
C PRO A 674 17.75 21.61 2.53
N THR A 675 16.88 21.90 1.57
CA THR A 675 17.25 22.34 0.20
C THR A 675 17.05 23.84 0.00
N ALA A 676 15.99 24.41 0.59
CA ALA A 676 15.75 25.84 0.69
C ALA A 676 15.12 26.15 2.06
N SER A 677 15.46 27.28 2.70
CA SER A 677 14.98 27.63 4.03
C SER A 677 14.96 29.13 4.27
N THR A 678 13.83 29.66 4.74
CA THR A 678 13.62 31.07 5.06
C THR A 678 12.88 31.21 6.38
N ALA A 679 13.07 32.34 7.07
CA ALA A 679 12.20 32.79 8.14
C ALA A 679 11.76 34.23 7.88
N PHE A 680 10.48 34.51 8.10
CA PHE A 680 9.88 35.83 7.92
C PHE A 680 9.00 36.24 9.09
N HIS A 681 8.87 37.54 9.28
CA HIS A 681 8.16 38.14 10.40
C HIS A 681 7.65 39.55 10.08
N CYS A 682 6.52 39.94 10.68
CA CYS A 682 5.94 41.28 10.60
C CYS A 682 6.26 42.04 11.91
N PRO A 683 7.14 43.07 11.92
CA PRO A 683 7.67 43.69 13.15
C PRO A 683 6.63 44.27 14.11
N ASP A 684 5.45 44.65 13.61
CA ASP A 684 4.36 45.18 14.43
C ASP A 684 3.54 44.08 15.15
N ARG A 685 3.92 42.81 15.01
CA ARG A 685 3.19 41.65 15.54
C ARG A 685 4.10 40.83 16.45
N ILE A 686 3.56 40.33 17.55
CA ILE A 686 4.34 39.64 18.57
C ILE A 686 4.72 38.21 18.13
N ALA A 687 3.83 37.56 17.37
CA ALA A 687 4.04 36.23 16.82
C ALA A 687 3.31 36.07 15.49
N MET A 688 3.90 35.28 14.59
CA MET A 688 3.22 34.71 13.42
C MET A 688 3.26 33.19 13.53
N GLN A 689 2.09 32.55 13.56
CA GLN A 689 1.93 31.12 13.72
C GLN A 689 1.20 30.54 12.48
N PRO A 690 1.88 29.74 11.64
CA PRO A 690 1.22 29.02 10.55
C PRO A 690 0.30 27.95 11.11
N THR A 691 -0.85 27.74 10.47
CA THR A 691 -1.85 26.70 10.81
C THR A 691 -2.03 25.70 9.67
N THR A 692 -1.76 26.13 8.43
CA THR A 692 -1.93 25.34 7.22
C THR A 692 -0.94 25.76 6.14
N LEU A 693 -0.60 24.81 5.27
CA LEU A 693 0.30 24.98 4.14
C LEU A 693 -0.21 24.11 2.99
N ILE A 694 -0.29 24.69 1.79
CA ILE A 694 -0.66 23.98 0.56
C ILE A 694 0.43 24.17 -0.51
N PRO A 695 0.63 23.19 -1.41
CA PRO A 695 1.48 23.39 -2.59
C PRO A 695 0.82 24.39 -3.55
N SER A 696 1.61 24.90 -4.48
CA SER A 696 1.12 25.75 -5.57
C SER A 696 1.68 25.31 -6.92
N ASP A 697 0.92 25.54 -7.99
CA ASP A 697 1.25 25.08 -9.35
C ASP A 697 2.62 25.57 -9.85
N ALA A 698 3.14 26.67 -9.30
CA ALA A 698 4.47 27.21 -9.59
C ALA A 698 5.61 26.55 -8.79
N GLY A 699 5.37 25.41 -8.15
CA GLY A 699 6.35 24.68 -7.31
C GLY A 699 6.69 25.33 -5.96
N GLY A 700 6.09 26.50 -5.67
CA GLY A 700 6.13 27.15 -4.36
C GLY A 700 5.04 26.63 -3.42
N VAL A 701 4.86 27.28 -2.26
CA VAL A 701 3.82 26.95 -1.28
C VAL A 701 3.07 28.19 -0.81
N THR A 702 1.77 28.05 -0.53
CA THR A 702 0.98 29.05 0.18
C THR A 702 0.87 28.64 1.64
N VAL A 703 1.28 29.52 2.55
CA VAL A 703 1.24 29.35 4.01
C VAL A 703 0.20 30.31 4.57
N ALA A 704 -0.66 29.84 5.46
CA ALA A 704 -1.63 30.69 6.14
C ALA A 704 -1.69 30.40 7.64
N GLY A 705 -2.19 31.37 8.41
CA GLY A 705 -2.29 31.27 9.86
C GLY A 705 -2.74 32.55 10.54
N THR A 706 -2.22 32.79 11.75
CA THR A 706 -2.52 33.96 12.59
C THR A 706 -1.27 34.77 12.88
N ALA A 707 -1.42 36.09 12.97
CA ALA A 707 -0.37 37.04 13.31
C ALA A 707 -0.73 37.86 14.57
N ASN A 708 -1.36 37.20 15.57
CA ASN A 708 -1.83 37.78 16.83
C ASN A 708 -2.79 38.97 16.62
N GLY A 709 -4.07 38.64 16.35
CA GLY A 709 -5.10 39.56 15.88
C GLY A 709 -5.50 39.23 14.44
N PRO A 710 -4.86 39.83 13.42
CA PRO A 710 -5.14 39.53 12.02
C PRO A 710 -4.69 38.11 11.64
N GLY A 711 -5.28 37.59 10.57
CA GLY A 711 -4.73 36.42 9.90
C GLY A 711 -3.47 36.80 9.13
N PHE A 712 -2.78 35.80 8.59
CA PHE A 712 -1.86 36.05 7.49
C PHE A 712 -1.99 34.99 6.39
N VAL A 713 -1.64 35.40 5.18
CA VAL A 713 -1.45 34.54 4.00
C VAL A 713 -0.17 34.97 3.32
N ALA A 714 0.73 34.03 3.10
CA ALA A 714 2.03 34.26 2.49
C ALA A 714 2.34 33.21 1.41
N ARG A 715 2.95 33.65 0.31
CA ARG A 715 3.48 32.75 -0.73
C ARG A 715 4.99 32.65 -0.55
N VAL A 716 5.54 31.44 -0.45
CA VAL A 716 6.99 31.21 -0.51
C VAL A 716 7.31 30.50 -1.82
N ARG A 717 8.26 31.04 -2.58
CA ARG A 717 8.67 30.47 -3.87
C ARG A 717 9.50 29.20 -3.67
N ARG A 718 9.74 28.45 -4.75
CA ARG A 718 10.54 27.21 -4.72
C ARG A 718 11.97 27.40 -4.20
N ASP A 719 12.57 28.57 -4.45
CA ASP A 719 13.90 28.96 -3.97
C ASP A 719 13.94 29.39 -2.48
N GLY A 720 12.78 29.41 -1.80
CA GLY A 720 12.64 29.88 -0.42
C GLY A 720 12.42 31.39 -0.28
N SER A 721 12.42 32.19 -1.36
CA SER A 721 12.14 33.62 -1.28
C SER A 721 10.66 33.91 -0.98
N LEU A 722 10.37 34.96 -0.20
CA LEU A 722 8.99 35.40 -0.01
C LEU A 722 8.43 36.02 -1.31
N GLY A 723 7.28 35.51 -1.73
CA GLY A 723 6.51 35.98 -2.88
C GLY A 723 5.68 37.20 -2.55
N PHE A 724 4.81 37.05 -1.54
CA PHE A 724 4.03 38.11 -0.92
C PHE A 724 3.66 37.69 0.51
N ALA A 725 3.25 38.66 1.33
CA ALA A 725 2.47 38.43 2.55
C ALA A 725 1.31 39.45 2.63
N ARG A 726 0.17 39.00 3.15
CA ARG A 726 -1.06 39.77 3.37
C ARG A 726 -1.65 39.41 4.72
N PHE A 727 -2.39 40.34 5.33
CA PHE A 727 -2.88 40.24 6.70
C PHE A 727 -4.40 40.53 6.77
N PRO A 728 -5.23 39.61 6.27
CA PRO A 728 -6.69 39.76 6.29
C PRO A 728 -7.21 39.93 7.73
N ASN A 729 -8.08 40.92 7.94
CA ASN A 729 -8.62 41.29 9.25
C ASN A 729 -10.03 41.89 9.15
N LEU A 730 -10.75 42.00 10.28
CA LEU A 730 -12.08 42.61 10.36
C LEU A 730 -12.05 44.12 10.73
N GLY A 731 -10.98 44.82 10.38
CA GLY A 731 -10.72 46.22 10.74
C GLY A 731 -9.74 46.38 11.91
N LEU A 732 -9.06 47.53 11.94
CA LEU A 732 -8.10 47.89 12.99
C LEU A 732 -8.82 48.62 14.15
N GLY A 733 -8.57 48.19 15.39
CA GLY A 733 -9.07 48.86 16.61
C GLY A 733 -10.05 48.06 17.46
N VAL A 734 -10.50 46.88 16.99
CA VAL A 734 -11.26 45.92 17.81
C VAL A 734 -10.28 44.85 18.33
N PRO A 735 -10.39 44.37 19.59
CA PRO A 735 -9.77 43.12 20.00
C PRO A 735 -10.53 41.97 19.32
N ALA A 736 -10.20 41.74 18.05
CA ALA A 736 -10.82 40.75 17.21
C ALA A 736 -9.75 39.79 16.67
N ASP A 737 -9.96 38.50 16.96
CA ASP A 737 -9.13 37.43 16.41
C ASP A 737 -9.63 37.08 15.01
N PHE A 738 -8.72 36.88 14.07
CA PHE A 738 -8.95 36.35 12.73
C PHE A 738 -7.93 35.25 12.46
N VAL A 739 -8.24 34.01 12.83
CA VAL A 739 -7.30 32.88 12.73
C VAL A 739 -7.64 32.07 11.49
N VAL A 740 -6.86 32.25 10.42
CA VAL A 740 -6.97 31.40 9.22
C VAL A 740 -6.55 29.98 9.58
N SER A 741 -7.35 28.99 9.17
CA SER A 741 -7.12 27.56 9.43
C SER A 741 -7.36 26.65 8.21
N GLY A 742 -7.95 27.19 7.14
CA GLY A 742 -8.04 26.54 5.83
C GLY A 742 -7.66 27.49 4.70
N VAL A 743 -7.03 26.96 3.65
CA VAL A 743 -6.70 27.68 2.41
C VAL A 743 -6.73 26.70 1.23
N ALA A 744 -7.21 27.14 0.06
CA ALA A 744 -7.11 26.42 -1.22
C ALA A 744 -6.91 27.40 -2.38
N GLU A 745 -6.10 27.04 -3.39
CA GLU A 745 -5.90 27.85 -4.59
C GLU A 745 -7.07 27.69 -5.58
N LEU A 746 -7.49 28.77 -6.22
CA LEU A 746 -8.61 28.77 -7.17
C LEU A 746 -8.14 28.48 -8.60
N PRO A 747 -8.82 27.59 -9.35
CA PRO A 747 -8.43 27.21 -10.72
C PRO A 747 -8.35 28.36 -11.73
N THR A 748 -8.93 29.52 -11.42
CA THR A 748 -9.04 30.69 -12.33
C THR A 748 -8.08 31.84 -11.99
N THR A 749 -7.14 31.62 -11.06
CA THR A 749 -6.33 32.61 -10.30
C THR A 749 -7.01 33.13 -9.02
N GLY A 750 -6.28 33.04 -7.90
CA GLY A 750 -6.73 33.44 -6.57
C GLY A 750 -6.67 32.30 -5.55
N MET A 751 -7.29 32.51 -4.40
CA MET A 751 -7.42 31.50 -3.35
C MET A 751 -8.64 31.79 -2.46
N ILE A 752 -9.12 30.78 -1.73
CA ILE A 752 -10.11 30.96 -0.68
C ILE A 752 -9.46 30.61 0.65
N VAL A 753 -9.71 31.44 1.66
CA VAL A 753 -9.35 31.17 3.05
C VAL A 753 -10.58 30.98 3.92
N ALA A 754 -10.47 30.09 4.91
CA ALA A 754 -11.42 29.97 6.01
C ALA A 754 -10.75 30.33 7.32
N ALA A 755 -11.41 31.19 8.10
CA ALA A 755 -10.91 31.71 9.36
C ALA A 755 -11.93 31.59 10.50
N SER A 756 -11.43 31.35 11.70
CA SER A 756 -12.18 31.59 12.94
C SER A 756 -12.14 33.08 13.26
N THR A 757 -13.27 33.64 13.66
CA THR A 757 -13.37 35.05 14.04
C THR A 757 -14.05 35.22 15.38
N ARG A 758 -13.52 36.08 16.24
CA ARG A 758 -14.10 36.40 17.55
C ARG A 758 -14.02 37.90 17.78
N ASN A 759 -15.11 38.53 18.23
CA ASN A 759 -15.08 39.92 18.68
C ASN A 759 -15.13 39.95 20.21
N VAL A 760 -13.96 40.11 20.84
CA VAL A 760 -13.82 40.02 22.29
C VAL A 760 -14.49 41.20 23.00
N SER A 761 -14.68 42.36 22.34
CA SER A 761 -15.29 43.54 22.97
C SER A 761 -16.82 43.52 23.03
N VAL A 762 -17.48 42.71 22.19
CA VAL A 762 -18.96 42.62 22.11
C VAL A 762 -19.49 41.35 22.81
N GLY A 763 -18.63 40.36 23.06
CA GLY A 763 -19.05 39.06 23.59
C GLY A 763 -19.72 38.16 22.55
N ASP A 764 -19.61 38.51 21.27
CA ASP A 764 -20.08 37.69 20.15
C ASP A 764 -19.49 36.28 20.24
N PRO A 765 -20.30 35.22 20.06
CA PRO A 765 -19.76 33.87 19.90
C PRO A 765 -18.84 33.83 18.67
N PRO A 766 -17.77 33.00 18.70
CA PRO A 766 -16.92 32.79 17.54
C PRO A 766 -17.72 32.40 16.29
N SER A 767 -17.29 32.86 15.12
CA SER A 767 -17.94 32.59 13.83
C SER A 767 -16.93 32.25 12.74
N VAL A 768 -17.34 31.49 11.74
CA VAL A 768 -16.53 31.22 10.56
C VAL A 768 -16.61 32.41 9.61
N VAL A 769 -15.48 32.82 9.04
CA VAL A 769 -15.45 33.70 7.87
C VAL A 769 -14.78 32.96 6.72
N LEU A 770 -15.40 33.01 5.53
CA LEU A 770 -14.71 32.70 4.28
C LEU A 770 -14.38 34.01 3.56
N ALA A 771 -13.20 34.08 2.97
CA ALA A 771 -12.81 35.17 2.08
C ALA A 771 -12.18 34.61 0.80
N GLY A 772 -12.64 35.10 -0.35
CA GLY A 772 -11.96 34.93 -1.62
C GLY A 772 -10.91 36.02 -1.77
N LEU A 773 -9.68 35.63 -2.13
CA LEU A 773 -8.54 36.50 -2.32
C LEU A 773 -8.02 36.37 -3.76
N ASP A 774 -7.37 37.41 -4.28
CA ASP A 774 -6.66 37.35 -5.56
C ASP A 774 -5.33 36.57 -5.46
N SER A 775 -4.60 36.46 -6.58
CA SER A 775 -3.31 35.76 -6.63
C SER A 775 -2.19 36.43 -5.83
N GLY A 776 -2.38 37.68 -5.39
CA GLY A 776 -1.51 38.40 -4.47
C GLY A 776 -2.04 38.46 -3.03
N GLY A 777 -3.10 37.70 -2.72
CA GLY A 777 -3.73 37.59 -1.40
C GLY A 777 -4.63 38.77 -0.99
N ALA A 778 -4.96 39.70 -1.90
CA ALA A 778 -5.85 40.82 -1.58
C ALA A 778 -7.33 40.36 -1.53
N PRO A 779 -8.14 40.79 -0.55
CA PRO A 779 -9.55 40.39 -0.45
C PRO A 779 -10.40 40.86 -1.65
N LEU A 780 -11.17 39.93 -2.23
CA LEU A 780 -12.14 40.17 -3.29
C LEU A 780 -13.59 40.17 -2.76
N TRP A 781 -13.89 39.20 -1.89
CA TRP A 781 -15.17 39.07 -1.19
C TRP A 781 -14.98 38.36 0.13
N SER A 782 -15.89 38.57 1.08
CA SER A 782 -15.89 37.87 2.36
C SER A 782 -17.28 37.75 2.97
N ARG A 783 -17.54 36.63 3.65
CA ARG A 783 -18.82 36.34 4.33
C ARG A 783 -18.58 35.70 5.70
N ARG A 784 -19.36 36.15 6.69
CA ARG A 784 -19.45 35.61 8.05
C ARG A 784 -20.60 34.60 8.11
N TYR A 785 -20.35 33.46 8.76
CA TYR A 785 -21.31 32.39 8.97
C TYR A 785 -21.47 32.14 10.47
N ALA A 786 -22.70 32.21 10.96
CA ALA A 786 -23.02 32.04 12.37
C ALA A 786 -24.33 31.25 12.55
N ILE A 787 -24.34 30.38 13.57
CA ILE A 787 -25.55 29.65 14.00
C ILE A 787 -26.53 30.67 14.57
N ALA A 788 -27.75 30.72 14.03
CA ALA A 788 -28.71 31.78 14.33
C ALA A 788 -29.90 31.35 15.21
N ALA A 789 -30.19 30.04 15.27
CA ALA A 789 -31.29 29.46 16.03
C ALA A 789 -30.90 28.07 16.57
N PRO A 790 -31.44 27.62 17.71
CA PRO A 790 -32.36 28.35 18.60
C PRO A 790 -31.68 29.45 19.44
N ALA A 791 -30.34 29.42 19.56
CA ALA A 791 -29.54 30.47 20.17
C ALA A 791 -28.19 30.60 19.43
N PRO A 792 -27.54 31.78 19.43
CA PRO A 792 -26.19 31.94 18.89
C PRO A 792 -25.18 31.07 19.63
N ARG A 793 -24.59 30.10 18.91
CA ARG A 793 -23.51 29.21 19.37
C ARG A 793 -22.20 29.58 18.67
N ALA A 794 -21.07 29.26 19.30
CA ALA A 794 -19.77 29.37 18.65
C ALA A 794 -19.73 28.45 17.42
N LEU A 795 -19.18 28.92 16.29
CA LEU A 795 -18.85 28.13 15.12
C LEU A 795 -17.42 28.49 14.71
N ALA A 796 -16.46 27.59 14.88
CA ALA A 796 -15.04 27.93 14.72
C ALA A 796 -14.16 26.79 14.21
N ILE A 797 -12.88 27.12 14.07
CA ILE A 797 -11.76 26.28 13.62
C ILE A 797 -12.04 25.59 12.27
N PRO A 798 -12.45 26.35 11.22
CA PRO A 798 -12.87 25.76 9.96
C PRO A 798 -11.69 25.12 9.20
N SER A 799 -11.97 24.03 8.52
CA SER A 799 -11.16 23.53 7.39
C SER A 799 -12.01 23.53 6.13
N LEU A 800 -11.36 23.62 4.97
CA LEU A 800 -12.02 23.77 3.69
C LEU A 800 -11.37 22.87 2.63
N ALA A 801 -12.19 22.40 1.70
CA ALA A 801 -11.76 21.74 0.47
C ALA A 801 -12.59 22.28 -0.69
N LEU A 802 -11.97 22.41 -1.87
CA LEU A 802 -12.73 22.69 -3.08
C LEU A 802 -13.45 21.43 -3.56
N THR A 803 -14.59 21.64 -4.20
CA THR A 803 -15.42 20.61 -4.80
C THR A 803 -15.61 20.92 -6.28
N ASP A 804 -15.72 19.88 -7.10
CA ASP A 804 -15.55 20.02 -8.56
C ASP A 804 -16.77 20.65 -9.26
N ASP A 805 -17.89 20.66 -8.56
CA ASP A 805 -19.16 21.30 -8.91
C ASP A 805 -19.23 22.78 -8.47
N GLY A 806 -18.10 23.45 -8.25
CA GLY A 806 -18.08 24.90 -8.01
C GLY A 806 -18.14 25.34 -6.56
N GLY A 807 -18.12 24.38 -5.63
CA GLY A 807 -18.32 24.65 -4.21
C GLY A 807 -17.04 24.66 -3.38
N VAL A 808 -17.16 25.21 -2.18
CA VAL A 808 -16.25 24.99 -1.05
C VAL A 808 -17.01 24.15 -0.03
N LEU A 809 -16.54 22.93 0.23
CA LEU A 809 -16.98 22.17 1.39
C LEU A 809 -16.17 22.66 2.59
N VAL A 810 -16.86 23.02 3.67
CA VAL A 810 -16.27 23.54 4.90
C VAL A 810 -16.77 22.73 6.08
N THR A 811 -15.85 22.27 6.92
CA THR A 811 -16.19 21.68 8.23
C THR A 811 -15.69 22.56 9.35
N ALA A 812 -16.51 22.77 10.37
CA ALA A 812 -16.22 23.59 11.54
C ALA A 812 -16.81 22.93 12.79
N ILE A 813 -16.44 23.42 13.97
CA ILE A 813 -16.98 22.91 15.24
C ILE A 813 -18.00 23.91 15.80
N ALA A 814 -19.16 23.40 16.19
CA ALA A 814 -20.13 24.13 17.00
C ALA A 814 -19.80 23.99 18.49
N GLY A 815 -19.68 25.10 19.22
CA GLY A 815 -19.56 25.12 20.68
C GLY A 815 -20.84 24.60 21.36
N PRO A 816 -20.81 24.23 22.64
CA PRO A 816 -21.85 23.43 23.31
C PRO A 816 -23.25 24.07 23.28
N GLU A 817 -24.30 23.24 23.28
CA GLU A 817 -25.69 23.69 23.49
C GLU A 817 -26.23 23.20 24.83
N ASN A 818 -26.75 24.11 25.66
CA ASN A 818 -27.43 23.78 26.92
C ASN A 818 -26.63 22.83 27.85
N GLY A 819 -25.28 22.91 27.82
CA GLY A 819 -24.38 22.04 28.59
C GLY A 819 -24.12 20.65 28.01
N ARG A 820 -24.50 20.38 26.76
CA ARG A 820 -24.10 19.19 26.00
C ARG A 820 -22.71 19.37 25.38
N GLU A 821 -22.12 18.29 24.88
CA GLU A 821 -20.92 18.34 24.03
C GLU A 821 -21.13 19.23 22.78
N GLY A 822 -20.03 19.57 22.10
CA GLY A 822 -20.10 20.30 20.83
C GLY A 822 -20.55 19.39 19.68
N ASP A 823 -20.77 19.99 18.51
CA ASP A 823 -21.17 19.25 17.30
C ASP A 823 -20.19 19.49 16.15
N LEU A 824 -20.03 18.50 15.26
CA LEU A 824 -19.34 18.71 13.99
C LEU A 824 -20.33 19.31 12.99
N PHE A 825 -19.95 20.43 12.40
CA PHE A 825 -20.77 21.16 11.46
C PHE A 825 -20.15 21.10 10.06
N ALA A 826 -20.98 20.94 9.03
CA ALA A 826 -20.56 21.04 7.65
C ALA A 826 -21.43 22.02 6.86
N MET A 827 -20.83 22.70 5.89
CA MET A 827 -21.56 23.48 4.90
C MET A 827 -20.88 23.42 3.54
N LYS A 828 -21.66 23.54 2.47
CA LYS A 828 -21.16 23.72 1.11
C LYS A 828 -21.71 24.99 0.53
N VAL A 829 -20.82 25.89 0.13
CA VAL A 829 -21.14 27.21 -0.41
C VAL A 829 -20.50 27.40 -1.77
N HIS A 830 -20.98 28.33 -2.59
CA HIS A 830 -20.34 28.64 -3.87
C HIS A 830 -18.92 29.20 -3.66
N ALA A 831 -17.93 28.71 -4.41
CA ALA A 831 -16.55 29.18 -4.35
C ALA A 831 -16.35 30.58 -4.93
N LYS A 832 -17.26 31.07 -5.77
CA LYS A 832 -17.15 32.39 -6.41
C LYS A 832 -17.47 33.58 -5.50
N ASP A 833 -18.30 33.38 -4.46
CA ASP A 833 -18.89 34.47 -3.67
C ASP A 833 -19.26 34.08 -2.22
N GLY A 834 -19.02 32.83 -1.81
CA GLY A 834 -19.42 32.28 -0.52
C GLY A 834 -20.93 32.22 -0.29
N HIS A 835 -21.77 32.28 -1.32
CA HIS A 835 -23.20 32.29 -1.11
C HIS A 835 -23.68 30.97 -0.48
N LEU A 836 -24.39 31.13 0.64
CA LEU A 836 -25.23 30.12 1.28
C LEU A 836 -26.68 30.56 1.10
N GLY A 837 -27.56 29.62 0.74
CA GLY A 837 -28.97 29.91 0.50
C GLY A 837 -29.75 30.26 1.77
N ASP A 838 -30.97 30.78 1.58
CA ASP A 838 -31.90 31.04 2.67
C ASP A 838 -32.44 29.74 3.30
N GLY A 839 -32.93 29.83 4.54
CA GLY A 839 -33.59 28.72 5.22
C GLY A 839 -32.67 27.65 5.82
N THR A 840 -31.34 27.84 5.77
CA THR A 840 -30.40 26.97 6.49
C THR A 840 -30.29 27.34 7.97
N VAL A 841 -29.70 26.43 8.76
CA VAL A 841 -29.36 26.64 10.18
C VAL A 841 -28.27 27.71 10.43
N LEU A 842 -27.56 28.15 9.39
CA LEU A 842 -26.59 29.24 9.46
C LEU A 842 -27.12 30.51 8.79
N THR A 843 -26.79 31.66 9.37
CA THR A 843 -26.86 32.95 8.67
C THR A 843 -25.58 33.20 7.88
N SER A 844 -25.69 33.78 6.67
CA SER A 844 -24.54 34.21 5.86
C SER A 844 -24.65 35.71 5.58
N THR A 845 -23.80 36.51 6.23
CA THR A 845 -23.77 37.97 6.07
C THR A 845 -22.46 38.42 5.44
N PRO A 846 -22.44 39.47 4.59
CA PRO A 846 -21.19 40.07 4.13
C PRO A 846 -20.30 40.47 5.32
N ALA A 847 -19.03 40.09 5.26
CA ALA A 847 -18.01 40.54 6.21
C ALA A 847 -17.10 41.54 5.51
N ALA A 848 -16.71 42.62 6.19
CA ALA A 848 -15.68 43.53 5.69
C ALA A 848 -14.31 43.00 6.11
N VAL A 849 -13.64 42.25 5.23
CA VAL A 849 -12.24 41.84 5.43
C VAL A 849 -11.33 42.88 4.78
N GLY A 850 -10.63 43.66 5.60
CA GLY A 850 -9.55 44.55 5.17
C GLY A 850 -8.20 43.84 5.16
N ASP A 851 -7.18 44.52 4.63
CA ASP A 851 -5.78 44.06 4.68
C ASP A 851 -4.97 44.99 5.61
N TYR A 852 -4.13 44.41 6.49
CA TYR A 852 -3.20 45.17 7.33
C TYR A 852 -1.86 45.28 6.61
N ALA A 853 -1.50 46.50 6.22
CA ALA A 853 -0.17 46.75 5.65
C ALA A 853 0.91 46.48 6.71
N CYS A 854 1.81 45.54 6.42
CA CYS A 854 3.03 45.32 7.17
C CYS A 854 4.21 45.13 6.22
N VAL A 855 5.36 45.72 6.57
CA VAL A 855 6.63 45.46 5.88
C VAL A 855 7.24 44.20 6.47
N MET A 856 7.43 43.19 5.65
CA MET A 856 8.00 41.92 6.08
C MET A 856 9.51 42.02 6.25
N ASN A 857 10.02 41.53 7.37
CA ASN A 857 11.43 41.19 7.52
C ASN A 857 11.63 39.73 7.11
N GLU A 858 12.67 39.47 6.32
CA GLU A 858 13.13 38.12 5.95
C GLU A 858 14.55 37.89 6.49
N ARG A 859 14.84 36.65 6.89
CA ARG A 859 16.18 36.17 7.22
C ARG A 859 16.39 34.74 6.74
N ALA A 860 17.63 34.34 6.56
CA ALA A 860 17.97 32.93 6.41
C ALA A 860 17.51 32.15 7.67
N PHE A 861 16.83 31.03 7.44
CA PHE A 861 16.62 30.00 8.45
C PHE A 861 17.64 28.90 8.16
N THR A 862 18.46 28.54 9.15
CA THR A 862 19.53 27.54 8.98
C THR A 862 19.26 26.34 9.88
N PRO A 863 18.29 25.46 9.50
CA PRO A 863 17.93 24.33 10.33
C PRO A 863 19.04 23.28 10.36
N GLU A 864 19.48 22.95 11.56
CA GLU A 864 20.27 21.75 11.85
C GLU A 864 19.31 20.58 12.03
N VAL A 865 19.58 19.47 11.34
CA VAL A 865 18.74 18.28 11.35
C VAL A 865 19.57 17.08 11.79
N THR A 866 19.21 16.45 12.91
CA THR A 866 19.99 15.37 13.54
C THR A 866 19.13 14.13 13.74
N ASP A 867 19.70 12.92 13.60
CA ASP A 867 18.96 11.69 13.86
C ASP A 867 18.58 11.53 15.35
N VAL A 868 17.39 10.95 15.61
CA VAL A 868 16.91 10.62 16.95
C VAL A 868 16.30 9.21 16.96
N ALA A 869 16.49 8.47 18.05
CA ALA A 869 15.89 7.15 18.20
C ALA A 869 14.41 7.27 18.57
N ILE A 870 13.52 6.75 17.73
CA ILE A 870 12.10 6.54 18.03
C ILE A 870 11.83 5.05 18.00
N THR A 871 11.21 4.52 19.05
CA THR A 871 10.74 3.13 19.08
C THR A 871 9.24 3.10 18.73
N SER A 872 8.78 1.99 18.15
CA SER A 872 7.36 1.76 17.88
C SER A 872 6.91 0.41 18.44
N SER A 873 5.74 0.36 19.05
CA SER A 873 5.10 -0.88 19.51
C SER A 873 3.67 -1.01 18.98
N PRO A 874 3.21 -2.22 18.62
CA PRO A 874 1.78 -2.47 18.38
C PRO A 874 0.96 -2.15 19.62
N ILE A 875 -0.22 -1.57 19.43
CA ILE A 875 -1.20 -1.36 20.51
C ILE A 875 -2.58 -1.90 20.12
N ALA A 876 -3.32 -2.42 21.10
CA ALA A 876 -4.70 -2.80 20.91
C ALA A 876 -5.60 -1.56 20.98
N LEU A 877 -6.36 -1.29 19.91
CA LEU A 877 -7.45 -0.33 19.87
C LEU A 877 -8.71 -1.03 19.36
N GLU A 878 -9.86 -0.54 19.81
CA GLU A 878 -11.18 -0.97 19.38
C GLU A 878 -11.87 0.18 18.63
N ARG A 879 -12.63 -0.16 17.59
CA ARG A 879 -13.57 0.80 16.98
C ARG A 879 -14.80 0.95 17.88
N ARG A 880 -15.27 2.19 18.05
CA ARG A 880 -16.52 2.54 18.73
C ARG A 880 -17.45 3.34 17.81
#